data_AF-A0A952SU61-F1
#
_entry.id   AF-A0A952SU61-F1
#
_cell.length_a   1.000
_cell.length_b   1.000
_cell.length_c   1.000
_cell.angle_alpha   90.00
_cell.angle_beta   90.00
_cell.angle_gamma   90.00
#
_symmetry.space_group_name_H-M   'P 1'
#
loop_
_entity.id
_entity.type
_entity.pdbx_description
1 polymer ?
#
loop_
_entity_poly.entity_id
_entity_poly.type
_entity_poly.pdbx_seq_one_letter_code
_entity_poly.pdbx_strand_id
1 'polypeptide(L)'
;MHSEQSSEQPGVGTQLEGGSRSAPNEAEREELRALVSKAVEVIPPNWPLRTFAYRNPLIGFEHLPFHEAVSQAKQVLGGEGYLSTAEYRACYAEGRISEKELLNALRSRLPELASQDRVRAGERSLHQEEVLLIHFVYGIDPLDPKLLPWQLTEEDATHRIRPDVPQPIKDRLRSHGAGGDPEAVYIHSLWAGALKALDLSEDGSNGHHGHSPTTAKAEAPAQAEPGPAQQRIRTAAEIIDDLTGSDLKREINEHMIKWCAAFADEGMADWSMPSRGHGFYRAWRDLVPGEAAGWTLGIAGWARRVKALPDRPEDALAASFHRLQVSDRQREEYLRWHLTRLPGWAGYIRWRAKNPDYPEQGRHPIDPLEYLAVRLFYEAELVEKVCRSELRINPTLPDLLDRVRSHDLEGVSSHAHGHDAYTETVCRDVWRLFHLAQFLELRPEDLQHLSSAEARSVLSWLDRFLPDALRSVWHEAYEQEYRNALMTKLINERQRSAAEASHNRQRPRAQAAFCIDARSKPFRRHLEAQGEYDTIGFAGFFGTAIDYRKLNREEDLLLCPVLIKPKYMVKEEPRWVEDPEVQRYLLGDRWTQFVRHLFHQAKSNPASSYLTFDLFGLVFGLAMLGKTLFVKPYELVRTALRHWLTPPIPTKIPVEKFPEQEREAYIDGNERACIAEVLEQRIDRGHIVGTLSQEVLEEFRLAALREPEDGGHATRQTTASERLGLSVEQEHAVLEELRYQYGLNAHSHQVSLERFAASRFSPAEKAAVVENALRVMSLTKGFARLVLLCGHASTTENNPYASAYHCGACGGNPGGPNARVLAAMANKPKVRQELRNQGI
;
A
#
# COMPACT_ATOMS: atom_id res chain seq x y z
N MET A 1 72.58 -3.15 31.17
CA MET A 1 72.94 -4.58 31.36
C MET A 1 71.62 -5.33 31.39
N HIS A 2 71.23 -6.19 30.46
CA HIS A 2 71.91 -6.91 29.40
C HIS A 2 71.07 -6.87 28.11
N SER A 3 71.77 -6.76 26.98
CA SER A 3 71.31 -7.09 25.65
C SER A 3 71.24 -8.61 25.47
N GLU A 4 70.20 -9.12 24.82
CA GLU A 4 70.32 -10.29 23.95
C GLU A 4 69.24 -10.24 22.87
N GLN A 5 69.71 -10.24 21.63
CA GLN A 5 68.93 -10.28 20.40
C GLN A 5 68.51 -11.72 20.12
N SER A 6 67.31 -11.91 19.59
CA SER A 6 66.96 -13.10 18.81
C SER A 6 65.96 -12.69 17.73
N SER A 7 66.27 -13.15 16.52
CA SER A 7 65.76 -12.74 15.22
C SER A 7 64.35 -13.24 14.90
N GLU A 8 63.48 -12.35 14.40
CA GLU A 8 62.33 -12.71 13.58
C GLU A 8 62.30 -11.86 12.31
N GLN A 9 62.04 -12.53 11.19
CA GLN A 9 62.02 -11.98 9.83
C GLN A 9 60.84 -11.01 9.62
N PRO A 10 60.96 -10.02 8.72
CA PRO A 10 59.87 -9.08 8.47
C PRO A 10 58.78 -9.75 7.61
N GLY A 11 57.61 -9.98 8.23
CA GLY A 11 56.39 -10.31 7.52
C GLY A 11 55.99 -9.18 6.57
N VAL A 12 55.77 -9.56 5.31
CA VAL A 12 55.33 -8.74 4.19
C VAL A 12 54.07 -7.97 4.59
N GLY A 13 54.20 -6.65 4.74
CA GLY A 13 53.08 -5.74 4.87
C GLY A 13 52.35 -5.64 3.53
N THR A 14 51.18 -6.25 3.42
CA THR A 14 50.23 -5.95 2.35
C THR A 14 49.61 -4.60 2.66
N GLN A 15 50.23 -3.54 2.12
CA GLN A 15 49.60 -2.24 1.98
C GLN A 15 48.33 -2.43 1.14
N LEU A 16 47.17 -2.27 1.78
CA LEU A 16 45.91 -2.03 1.08
C LEU A 16 46.00 -0.65 0.44
N GLU A 17 46.53 -0.57 -0.77
CA GLU A 17 46.32 0.56 -1.68
C GLU A 17 44.85 0.58 -2.10
N GLY A 18 43.97 1.02 -1.21
CA GLY A 18 42.62 1.47 -1.54
C GLY A 18 42.71 2.92 -1.98
N GLY A 19 42.70 3.17 -3.29
CA GLY A 19 42.56 4.52 -3.83
C GLY A 19 41.32 5.19 -3.23
N SER A 20 41.54 6.18 -2.37
CA SER A 20 40.49 7.11 -1.93
C SER A 20 40.06 7.89 -3.16
N ARG A 21 38.96 7.47 -3.79
CA ARG A 21 38.26 8.33 -4.75
C ARG A 21 37.79 9.56 -3.98
N SER A 22 38.07 10.74 -4.51
CA SER A 22 37.60 12.02 -3.95
C SER A 22 36.07 11.99 -3.81
N ALA A 23 35.53 12.70 -2.82
CA ALA A 23 34.09 12.86 -2.67
C ALA A 23 33.43 13.23 -4.01
N PRO A 24 32.22 12.74 -4.31
CA PRO A 24 31.53 13.02 -5.56
C PRO A 24 31.51 14.51 -5.86
N ASN A 25 31.80 14.89 -7.10
CA ASN A 25 31.62 16.27 -7.54
C ASN A 25 30.11 16.59 -7.68
N GLU A 26 29.74 17.86 -7.82
CA GLU A 26 28.31 18.22 -7.85
C GLU A 26 27.56 17.65 -9.07
N ALA A 27 28.24 17.40 -10.19
CA ALA A 27 27.63 16.75 -11.35
C ALA A 27 27.30 15.28 -11.07
N GLU A 28 28.21 14.55 -10.41
CA GLU A 28 27.99 13.17 -9.96
C GLU A 28 26.86 13.09 -8.92
N ARG A 29 26.74 14.10 -8.04
CA ARG A 29 25.62 14.19 -7.09
C ARG A 29 24.28 14.41 -7.79
N GLU A 30 24.24 15.29 -8.79
CA GLU A 30 23.02 15.53 -9.56
C GLU A 30 22.60 14.29 -10.36
N GLU A 31 23.57 13.55 -10.93
CA GLU A 31 23.31 12.27 -11.58
C GLU A 31 22.70 11.25 -10.62
N LEU A 32 23.20 11.16 -9.37
CA LEU A 32 22.63 10.29 -8.34
C LEU A 32 21.20 10.70 -7.97
N ARG A 33 20.89 12.01 -7.86
CA ARG A 33 19.51 12.48 -7.63
C ARG A 33 18.59 12.08 -8.77
N ALA A 34 19.02 12.28 -10.01
CA ALA A 34 18.26 11.89 -11.20
C ALA A 34 18.01 10.37 -11.24
N LEU A 35 19.03 9.58 -10.90
CA LEU A 35 18.94 8.12 -10.81
C LEU A 35 17.92 7.67 -9.76
N VAL A 36 17.96 8.24 -8.55
CA VAL A 36 16.99 7.95 -7.48
C VAL A 36 15.58 8.35 -7.91
N SER A 37 15.41 9.52 -8.54
CA SER A 37 14.12 9.99 -9.04
C SER A 37 13.52 9.04 -10.07
N LYS A 38 14.35 8.45 -10.95
CA LYS A 38 13.91 7.43 -11.92
C LYS A 38 13.63 6.08 -11.27
N ALA A 39 14.42 5.69 -10.27
CA ALA A 39 14.24 4.44 -9.55
C ALA A 39 12.92 4.43 -8.74
N VAL A 40 12.53 5.56 -8.13
CA VAL A 40 11.32 5.63 -7.29
C VAL A 40 10.00 5.58 -8.08
N GLU A 41 10.05 5.65 -9.42
CA GLU A 41 8.84 5.66 -10.24
C GLU A 41 7.99 4.39 -10.10
N VAL A 42 8.63 3.25 -9.85
CA VAL A 42 7.98 1.94 -9.66
C VAL A 42 7.17 1.84 -8.36
N ILE A 43 7.34 2.78 -7.41
CA ILE A 43 6.68 2.73 -6.10
C ILE A 43 5.54 3.76 -6.01
N PRO A 44 4.29 3.37 -5.74
CA PRO A 44 3.18 4.30 -5.48
C PRO A 44 3.53 5.40 -4.44
N PRO A 45 3.42 6.72 -4.71
CA PRO A 45 3.58 7.75 -3.67
C PRO A 45 2.42 7.76 -2.66
N ASN A 46 2.57 7.17 -1.48
CA ASN A 46 1.52 7.00 -0.45
C ASN A 46 1.41 8.24 0.44
N TRP A 47 0.22 8.75 0.74
CA TRP A 47 0.06 9.90 1.65
C TRP A 47 -0.04 9.42 3.12
N PRO A 48 0.01 10.33 4.11
CA PRO A 48 -0.14 9.96 5.51
C PRO A 48 -1.48 9.24 5.74
N LEU A 49 -1.42 8.02 6.29
CA LEU A 49 -2.59 7.17 6.51
C LEU A 49 -3.43 7.60 7.73
N ARG A 50 -3.63 8.91 7.95
CA ARG A 50 -4.71 9.37 8.85
C ARG A 50 -6.07 8.89 8.32
N THR A 51 -6.16 8.72 7.00
CA THR A 51 -7.38 8.33 6.29
C THR A 51 -7.11 7.26 5.22
N PHE A 52 -7.85 6.16 5.26
CA PHE A 52 -7.79 5.13 4.23
C PHE A 52 -8.36 5.66 2.91
N ALA A 53 -7.60 5.55 1.83
CA ALA A 53 -8.12 5.71 0.48
C ALA A 53 -7.57 4.61 -0.43
N TYR A 54 -8.44 4.09 -1.29
CA TYR A 54 -8.08 3.08 -2.28
C TYR A 54 -7.06 3.64 -3.27
N ARG A 55 -6.12 2.79 -3.69
CA ARG A 55 -5.17 3.12 -4.75
C ARG A 55 -4.98 1.93 -5.67
N ASN A 56 -4.73 2.22 -6.95
CA ASN A 56 -4.27 1.23 -7.92
C ASN A 56 -2.90 0.66 -7.50
N PRO A 57 -2.79 -0.66 -7.19
CA PRO A 57 -1.52 -1.30 -6.87
C PRO A 57 -0.58 -1.42 -8.07
N LEU A 58 -1.08 -1.26 -9.30
CA LEU A 58 -0.31 -1.34 -10.56
C LEU A 58 0.15 0.02 -11.08
N ILE A 59 0.23 1.04 -10.21
CA ILE A 59 0.79 2.35 -10.58
C ILE A 59 2.27 2.22 -10.98
N GLY A 60 2.65 2.87 -12.08
CA GLY A 60 3.94 2.66 -12.77
C GLY A 60 3.85 1.64 -13.91
N PHE A 61 2.81 0.81 -13.96
CA PHE A 61 2.60 -0.23 -14.98
C PHE A 61 1.36 0.05 -15.86
N GLU A 62 0.74 1.22 -15.76
CA GLU A 62 -0.52 1.54 -16.47
C GLU A 62 -0.37 1.61 -17.99
N HIS A 63 0.87 1.71 -18.48
CA HIS A 63 1.20 1.71 -19.90
C HIS A 63 1.20 0.31 -20.52
N LEU A 64 1.08 -0.75 -19.70
CA LEU A 64 1.08 -2.15 -20.12
C LEU A 64 -0.34 -2.73 -20.13
N PRO A 65 -0.61 -3.75 -20.97
CA PRO A 65 -1.81 -4.58 -20.84
C PRO A 65 -1.92 -5.20 -19.45
N PHE A 66 -3.14 -5.36 -18.92
CA PHE A 66 -3.37 -5.78 -17.52
C PHE A 66 -2.56 -7.03 -17.11
N HIS A 67 -2.56 -8.08 -17.94
CA HIS A 67 -1.85 -9.31 -17.62
C HIS A 67 -0.32 -9.15 -17.57
N GLU A 68 0.23 -8.32 -18.46
CA GLU A 68 1.65 -7.97 -18.47
C GLU A 68 2.00 -7.08 -17.28
N ALA A 69 1.15 -6.11 -16.96
CA ALA A 69 1.28 -5.24 -15.79
C ALA A 69 1.32 -6.07 -14.49
N VAL A 70 0.40 -7.03 -14.33
CA VAL A 70 0.37 -7.95 -13.18
C VAL A 70 1.62 -8.82 -13.12
N SER A 71 2.06 -9.38 -14.25
CA SER A 71 3.25 -10.24 -14.29
C SER A 71 4.52 -9.47 -13.91
N GLN A 72 4.74 -8.29 -14.48
CA GLN A 72 5.88 -7.44 -14.14
C GLN A 72 5.79 -6.92 -12.70
N ALA A 73 4.59 -6.51 -12.25
CA ALA A 73 4.37 -6.08 -10.87
C ALA A 73 4.63 -7.21 -9.87
N LYS A 74 4.24 -8.47 -10.17
CA LYS A 74 4.57 -9.64 -9.33
C LYS A 74 6.08 -9.84 -9.22
N GLN A 75 6.82 -9.69 -10.32
CA GLN A 75 8.27 -9.80 -10.30
C GLN A 75 8.91 -8.72 -9.42
N VAL A 76 8.43 -7.48 -9.50
CA VAL A 76 9.02 -6.31 -8.83
C VAL A 76 8.55 -6.11 -7.39
N LEU A 77 7.26 -6.30 -7.14
CA LEU A 77 6.58 -6.03 -5.87
C LEU A 77 6.32 -7.30 -5.05
N GLY A 78 6.44 -8.50 -5.65
CA GLY A 78 6.20 -9.78 -4.99
C GLY A 78 4.73 -10.13 -4.72
N GLY A 79 3.80 -9.24 -5.08
CA GLY A 79 2.36 -9.45 -4.87
C GLY A 79 1.74 -10.36 -5.93
N GLU A 80 0.85 -11.25 -5.51
CA GLU A 80 0.02 -12.03 -6.42
C GLU A 80 -1.14 -11.16 -6.93
N GLY A 81 -1.20 -10.92 -8.24
CA GLY A 81 -2.25 -10.09 -8.85
C GLY A 81 -3.50 -10.85 -9.30
N TYR A 82 -3.54 -12.17 -9.06
CA TYR A 82 -4.70 -13.02 -9.32
C TYR A 82 -5.09 -13.78 -8.05
N LEU A 83 -6.33 -14.27 -8.01
CA LEU A 83 -6.72 -15.26 -6.99
C LEU A 83 -5.90 -16.54 -7.16
N SER A 84 -5.81 -17.32 -6.10
CA SER A 84 -5.21 -18.65 -6.18
C SER A 84 -6.03 -19.57 -7.10
N THR A 85 -5.38 -20.57 -7.69
CA THR A 85 -6.06 -21.57 -8.53
C THR A 85 -7.19 -22.29 -7.76
N ALA A 86 -7.01 -22.52 -6.46
CA ALA A 86 -8.03 -23.12 -5.61
C ALA A 86 -9.29 -22.24 -5.47
N GLU A 87 -9.12 -20.93 -5.32
CA GLU A 87 -10.25 -19.97 -5.26
C GLU A 87 -11.00 -19.89 -6.59
N TYR A 88 -10.29 -19.94 -7.73
CA TYR A 88 -10.94 -20.00 -9.03
C TYR A 88 -11.70 -21.31 -9.25
N ARG A 89 -11.14 -22.45 -8.85
CA ARG A 89 -11.85 -23.74 -8.88
C ARG A 89 -13.08 -23.74 -7.98
N ALA A 90 -13.01 -23.08 -6.82
CA ALA A 90 -14.19 -22.87 -5.96
C ALA A 90 -15.25 -22.02 -6.67
N CYS A 91 -14.85 -20.92 -7.33
CA CYS A 91 -15.76 -20.10 -8.14
C CYS A 91 -16.42 -20.91 -9.27
N TYR A 92 -15.67 -21.80 -9.91
CA TYR A 92 -16.22 -22.73 -10.91
C TYR A 92 -17.24 -23.70 -10.31
N ALA A 93 -16.91 -24.35 -9.18
CA ALA A 93 -17.80 -25.27 -8.49
C ALA A 93 -19.08 -24.60 -7.97
N GLU A 94 -19.00 -23.32 -7.57
CA GLU A 94 -20.14 -22.50 -7.17
C GLU A 94 -21.00 -22.00 -8.36
N GLY A 95 -20.56 -22.24 -9.60
CA GLY A 95 -21.21 -21.74 -10.81
C GLY A 95 -21.01 -20.23 -11.06
N ARG A 96 -20.04 -19.60 -10.39
CA ARG A 96 -19.62 -18.21 -10.66
C ARG A 96 -18.76 -18.08 -11.91
N ILE A 97 -18.19 -19.19 -12.39
CA ILE A 97 -17.52 -19.31 -13.68
C ILE A 97 -18.17 -20.50 -14.38
N SER A 98 -18.77 -20.29 -15.55
CA SER A 98 -19.33 -21.39 -16.33
C SER A 98 -18.25 -22.08 -17.18
N GLU A 99 -18.45 -23.37 -17.47
CA GLU A 99 -17.62 -24.13 -18.41
C GLU A 99 -17.53 -23.41 -19.77
N LYS A 100 -18.66 -22.86 -20.24
CA LYS A 100 -18.73 -22.09 -21.47
C LYS A 100 -17.75 -20.92 -21.47
N GLU A 101 -17.76 -20.08 -20.44
CA GLU A 101 -16.87 -18.91 -20.42
C GLU A 101 -15.41 -19.28 -20.16
N LEU A 102 -15.15 -20.37 -19.43
CA LEU A 102 -13.79 -20.92 -19.29
C LEU A 102 -13.22 -21.41 -20.63
N LEU A 103 -14.01 -22.15 -21.40
CA LEU A 103 -13.64 -22.60 -22.75
C LEU A 103 -13.45 -21.42 -23.71
N ASN A 104 -14.30 -20.39 -23.63
CA ASN A 104 -14.12 -19.18 -24.42
C ASN A 104 -12.80 -18.47 -24.08
N ALA A 105 -12.45 -18.35 -22.80
CA ALA A 105 -11.19 -17.77 -22.37
C ALA A 105 -10.00 -18.59 -22.88
N LEU A 106 -10.05 -19.92 -22.76
CA LEU A 106 -9.03 -20.83 -23.29
C LEU A 106 -8.82 -20.65 -24.80
N ARG A 107 -9.90 -20.67 -25.59
CA ARG A 107 -9.85 -20.48 -27.05
C ARG A 107 -9.33 -19.10 -27.45
N SER A 108 -9.57 -18.08 -26.64
CA SER A 108 -9.05 -16.73 -26.91
C SER A 108 -7.52 -16.64 -26.78
N ARG A 109 -6.94 -17.44 -25.87
CA ARG A 109 -5.49 -17.49 -25.62
C ARG A 109 -4.75 -18.49 -26.51
N LEU A 110 -5.39 -19.61 -26.82
CA LEU A 110 -4.88 -20.61 -27.76
C LEU A 110 -5.90 -20.77 -28.90
N PRO A 111 -5.84 -19.93 -29.95
CA PRO A 111 -6.71 -20.10 -31.12
C PRO A 111 -6.58 -21.47 -31.77
N GLU A 112 -5.40 -22.09 -31.61
CA GLU A 112 -5.10 -23.46 -32.05
C GLU A 112 -5.95 -24.53 -31.35
N LEU A 113 -6.58 -24.25 -30.19
CA LEU A 113 -7.58 -25.16 -29.59
C LEU A 113 -8.78 -25.43 -30.50
N ALA A 114 -9.06 -24.52 -31.44
CA ALA A 114 -10.08 -24.76 -32.46
C ALA A 114 -9.61 -25.74 -33.55
N SER A 115 -8.32 -26.10 -33.58
CA SER A 115 -7.79 -27.16 -34.45
C SER A 115 -8.33 -28.52 -34.00
N GLN A 116 -8.43 -29.48 -34.94
CA GLN A 116 -8.89 -30.84 -34.65
C GLN A 116 -7.72 -31.77 -34.31
N ASP A 117 -6.71 -31.30 -33.57
CA ASP A 117 -5.63 -32.18 -33.12
C ASP A 117 -6.22 -33.24 -32.18
N ARG A 118 -6.17 -34.49 -32.63
CA ARG A 118 -6.84 -35.62 -32.01
C ARG A 118 -5.86 -36.76 -31.84
N VAL A 119 -5.71 -37.19 -30.59
CA VAL A 119 -5.02 -38.45 -30.28
C VAL A 119 -6.07 -39.54 -30.13
N ARG A 120 -5.86 -40.70 -30.76
CA ARG A 120 -6.74 -41.85 -30.59
C ARG A 120 -6.18 -42.76 -29.51
N ALA A 121 -6.97 -43.02 -28.48
CA ALA A 121 -6.69 -43.99 -27.43
C ALA A 121 -7.74 -45.11 -27.57
N GLY A 122 -7.40 -46.17 -28.30
CA GLY A 122 -8.34 -47.23 -28.66
C GLY A 122 -9.56 -46.70 -29.43
N GLU A 123 -10.75 -46.84 -28.85
CA GLU A 123 -12.01 -46.37 -29.45
C GLU A 123 -12.31 -44.89 -29.15
N ARG A 124 -11.58 -44.28 -28.20
CA ARG A 124 -11.79 -42.89 -27.79
C ARG A 124 -10.90 -41.94 -28.58
N SER A 125 -11.47 -40.81 -28.97
CA SER A 125 -10.70 -39.71 -29.54
C SER A 125 -10.57 -38.59 -28.52
N LEU A 126 -9.35 -38.32 -28.11
CA LEU A 126 -8.99 -37.29 -27.13
C LEU A 126 -8.81 -35.96 -27.84
N HIS A 127 -9.50 -34.94 -27.34
CA HIS A 127 -9.38 -33.57 -27.80
C HIS A 127 -8.54 -32.75 -26.83
N GLN A 128 -7.68 -31.89 -27.36
CA GLN A 128 -6.84 -31.02 -26.54
C GLN A 128 -7.67 -30.15 -25.57
N GLU A 129 -8.83 -29.65 -26.02
CA GLU A 129 -9.73 -28.84 -25.21
C GLU A 129 -10.25 -29.57 -23.97
N GLU A 130 -10.63 -30.85 -24.12
CA GLU A 130 -11.13 -31.69 -23.02
C GLU A 130 -10.02 -31.93 -21.98
N VAL A 131 -8.82 -32.28 -22.44
CA VAL A 131 -7.65 -32.53 -21.58
C VAL A 131 -7.27 -31.29 -20.78
N LEU A 132 -7.23 -30.13 -21.45
CA LEU A 132 -6.93 -28.86 -20.78
C LEU A 132 -8.03 -28.47 -19.80
N LEU A 133 -9.31 -28.61 -20.14
CA LEU A 133 -10.41 -28.33 -19.22
C LEU A 133 -10.30 -29.17 -17.94
N ILE A 134 -10.02 -30.47 -18.06
CA ILE A 134 -9.79 -31.36 -16.91
C ILE A 134 -8.62 -30.87 -16.06
N HIS A 135 -7.49 -30.52 -16.69
CA HIS A 135 -6.33 -30.01 -15.98
C HIS A 135 -6.62 -28.70 -15.22
N PHE A 136 -7.34 -27.78 -15.85
CA PHE A 136 -7.74 -26.52 -15.22
C PHE A 136 -8.62 -26.76 -13.99
N VAL A 137 -9.68 -27.54 -14.15
CA VAL A 137 -10.71 -27.74 -13.10
C VAL A 137 -10.20 -28.63 -11.96
N TYR A 138 -9.46 -29.70 -12.27
CA TYR A 138 -9.11 -30.73 -11.27
C TYR A 138 -7.63 -30.75 -10.88
N GLY A 139 -6.72 -30.19 -11.69
CA GLY A 139 -5.29 -30.20 -11.39
C GLY A 139 -4.67 -31.56 -11.65
N ILE A 140 -4.19 -31.73 -12.88
CA ILE A 140 -3.40 -32.89 -13.31
C ILE A 140 -1.93 -32.48 -13.30
N ASP A 141 -1.42 -32.21 -12.10
CA ASP A 141 -0.06 -31.72 -11.84
C ASP A 141 0.91 -32.89 -11.58
N PRO A 142 2.22 -32.73 -11.85
CA PRO A 142 3.25 -33.69 -11.45
C PRO A 142 3.25 -33.93 -9.94
N LEU A 143 3.58 -35.15 -9.52
CA LEU A 143 3.78 -35.48 -8.10
C LEU A 143 5.21 -35.09 -7.66
N ASP A 144 5.38 -34.60 -6.42
CA ASP A 144 6.72 -34.50 -5.83
C ASP A 144 7.25 -35.94 -5.60
N PRO A 145 8.42 -36.32 -6.14
CA PRO A 145 8.99 -37.65 -5.95
C PRO A 145 9.04 -38.16 -4.51
N LYS A 146 9.15 -37.26 -3.52
CA LYS A 146 9.14 -37.60 -2.09
C LYS A 146 7.79 -38.14 -1.61
N LEU A 147 6.71 -37.78 -2.29
CA LEU A 147 5.34 -38.20 -1.96
C LEU A 147 4.96 -39.52 -2.63
N LEU A 148 5.69 -39.98 -3.64
CA LEU A 148 5.35 -41.20 -4.38
C LEU A 148 5.20 -42.43 -3.48
N PRO A 149 6.13 -42.74 -2.55
CA PRO A 149 5.96 -43.90 -1.67
C PRO A 149 4.69 -43.79 -0.83
N TRP A 150 4.43 -42.61 -0.27
CA TRP A 150 3.26 -42.36 0.58
C TRP A 150 1.95 -42.47 -0.20
N GLN A 151 1.90 -41.95 -1.42
CA GLN A 151 0.75 -42.06 -2.33
C GLN A 151 0.42 -43.52 -2.69
N LEU A 152 1.46 -44.33 -2.92
CA LEU A 152 1.31 -45.73 -3.29
C LEU A 152 0.97 -46.64 -2.09
N THR A 153 1.52 -46.36 -0.90
CA THR A 153 1.35 -47.26 0.26
C THR A 153 0.24 -46.83 1.23
N GLU A 154 0.17 -45.54 1.58
CA GLU A 154 -0.73 -45.05 2.63
C GLU A 154 -2.04 -44.52 2.06
N GLU A 155 -2.00 -43.76 0.96
CA GLU A 155 -3.22 -43.26 0.30
C GLU A 155 -3.86 -44.28 -0.65
N ASP A 156 -3.14 -45.35 -0.99
CA ASP A 156 -3.60 -46.43 -1.86
C ASP A 156 -4.13 -45.90 -3.21
N ALA A 157 -3.47 -44.86 -3.74
CA ALA A 157 -3.95 -44.05 -4.86
C ALA A 157 -4.10 -44.85 -6.17
N THR A 158 -3.40 -45.98 -6.30
CA THR A 158 -3.49 -46.90 -7.44
C THR A 158 -4.61 -47.93 -7.34
N HIS A 159 -5.34 -47.98 -6.22
CA HIS A 159 -6.44 -48.92 -6.01
C HIS A 159 -7.77 -48.22 -5.70
N ARG A 160 -7.82 -46.89 -5.78
CA ARG A 160 -9.04 -46.11 -5.51
C ARG A 160 -9.25 -45.04 -6.57
N ILE A 161 -10.50 -44.81 -6.94
CA ILE A 161 -10.82 -43.70 -7.84
C ILE A 161 -10.49 -42.38 -7.15
N ARG A 162 -9.81 -41.48 -7.87
CA ARG A 162 -9.42 -40.17 -7.35
C ARG A 162 -10.65 -39.42 -6.78
N PRO A 163 -10.57 -38.86 -5.55
CA PRO A 163 -11.76 -38.39 -4.82
C PRO A 163 -12.57 -37.28 -5.50
N ASP A 164 -11.94 -36.45 -6.31
CA ASP A 164 -12.55 -35.30 -7.03
C ASP A 164 -13.15 -35.66 -8.39
N VAL A 165 -13.03 -36.93 -8.84
CA VAL A 165 -13.71 -37.41 -10.06
C VAL A 165 -15.24 -37.29 -9.89
N PRO A 166 -15.96 -36.69 -10.86
CA PRO A 166 -17.42 -36.54 -10.80
C PRO A 166 -18.14 -37.87 -10.57
N GLN A 167 -19.22 -37.85 -9.76
CA GLN A 167 -19.98 -39.06 -9.43
C GLN A 167 -20.47 -39.86 -10.65
N PRO A 168 -20.98 -39.23 -11.73
CA PRO A 168 -21.38 -39.96 -12.92
C PRO A 168 -20.23 -40.72 -13.60
N ILE A 169 -19.01 -40.18 -13.55
CA ILE A 169 -17.81 -40.84 -14.07
C ILE A 169 -17.41 -41.99 -13.15
N LYS A 170 -17.43 -41.79 -11.82
CA LYS A 170 -17.17 -42.86 -10.84
C LYS A 170 -18.09 -44.06 -11.03
N ASP A 171 -19.38 -43.81 -11.25
CA ASP A 171 -20.37 -44.87 -11.46
C ASP A 171 -20.08 -45.66 -12.74
N ARG A 172 -19.67 -44.97 -13.82
CA ARG A 172 -19.25 -45.62 -15.07
C ARG A 172 -17.96 -46.41 -14.91
N LEU A 173 -16.92 -45.86 -14.28
CA LEU A 173 -15.66 -46.57 -14.02
C LEU A 173 -15.92 -47.86 -13.22
N ARG A 174 -16.75 -47.80 -12.18
CA ARG A 174 -17.14 -48.98 -11.39
C ARG A 174 -17.91 -50.02 -12.18
N SER A 175 -18.73 -49.59 -13.15
CA SER A 175 -19.50 -50.50 -13.99
C SER A 175 -18.65 -51.31 -14.98
N HIS A 176 -17.42 -50.88 -15.27
CA HIS A 176 -16.48 -51.61 -16.12
C HIS A 176 -15.74 -52.74 -15.37
N GLY A 177 -15.78 -52.78 -14.04
CA GLY A 177 -15.17 -53.83 -13.23
C GLY A 177 -16.03 -55.10 -13.15
N ALA A 178 -15.54 -56.22 -13.69
CA ALA A 178 -16.27 -57.49 -13.68
C ALA A 178 -16.05 -58.29 -12.37
N GLY A 179 -16.97 -58.14 -11.39
CA GLY A 179 -17.14 -59.03 -10.22
C GLY A 179 -16.05 -58.97 -9.12
N GLY A 180 -16.43 -59.03 -7.84
CA GLY A 180 -15.49 -58.95 -6.70
C GLY A 180 -15.34 -57.53 -6.16
N ASP A 181 -14.17 -57.17 -5.59
CA ASP A 181 -13.79 -55.77 -5.28
C ASP A 181 -13.32 -55.10 -6.59
N PRO A 182 -14.23 -54.57 -7.42
CA PRO A 182 -13.98 -54.31 -8.84
C PRO A 182 -13.21 -53.01 -9.04
N GLU A 183 -13.23 -52.12 -8.05
CA GLU A 183 -12.60 -50.79 -8.12
C GLU A 183 -11.07 -50.93 -8.01
N ALA A 184 -10.58 -51.60 -6.98
CA ALA A 184 -9.14 -51.75 -6.75
C ALA A 184 -8.42 -52.43 -7.92
N VAL A 185 -8.99 -53.50 -8.44
CA VAL A 185 -8.43 -54.25 -9.57
C VAL A 185 -8.45 -53.41 -10.86
N TYR A 186 -9.55 -52.70 -11.11
CA TYR A 186 -9.69 -51.89 -12.32
C TYR A 186 -8.74 -50.68 -12.31
N ILE A 187 -8.66 -49.96 -11.18
CA ILE A 187 -7.80 -48.78 -11.06
C ILE A 187 -6.32 -49.17 -11.11
N HIS A 188 -5.95 -50.29 -10.50
CA HIS A 188 -4.58 -50.78 -10.60
C HIS A 188 -4.23 -51.20 -12.05
N SER A 189 -5.18 -51.82 -12.77
CA SER A 189 -5.02 -52.12 -14.19
C SER A 189 -4.85 -50.86 -15.05
N LEU A 190 -5.50 -49.75 -14.67
CA LEU A 190 -5.33 -48.45 -15.31
C LEU A 190 -3.93 -47.86 -15.06
N TRP A 191 -3.41 -48.00 -13.84
CA TRP A 191 -2.04 -47.63 -13.47
C TRP A 191 -1.00 -48.41 -14.29
N ALA A 192 -1.13 -49.74 -14.34
CA ALA A 192 -0.26 -50.59 -15.15
C ALA A 192 -0.35 -50.24 -16.66
N GLY A 193 -1.55 -49.90 -17.14
CA GLY A 193 -1.76 -49.40 -18.50
C GLY A 193 -1.01 -48.09 -18.78
N ALA A 194 -1.01 -47.14 -17.84
CA ALA A 194 -0.30 -45.87 -17.98
C ALA A 194 1.23 -46.05 -17.97
N LEU A 195 1.78 -46.95 -17.16
CA LEU A 195 3.19 -47.33 -17.19
C LEU A 195 3.59 -47.88 -18.56
N LYS A 196 2.82 -48.84 -19.06
CA LYS A 196 3.07 -49.48 -20.35
C LYS A 196 2.98 -48.50 -21.53
N ALA A 197 2.03 -47.56 -21.50
CA ALA A 197 1.88 -46.53 -22.52
C ALA A 197 3.11 -45.61 -22.64
N LEU A 198 3.96 -45.55 -21.61
CA LEU A 198 5.20 -44.77 -21.57
C LEU A 198 6.46 -45.65 -21.62
N ASP A 199 6.32 -46.92 -22.02
CA ASP A 199 7.40 -47.92 -22.11
C ASP A 199 8.09 -48.24 -20.76
N LEU A 200 7.33 -48.21 -19.66
CA LEU A 200 7.80 -48.50 -18.30
C LEU A 200 7.17 -49.78 -17.73
N SER A 201 7.86 -50.43 -16.78
CA SER A 201 7.38 -51.59 -16.03
C SER A 201 7.30 -51.30 -14.53
N GLU A 202 6.36 -51.94 -13.82
CA GLU A 202 6.15 -51.72 -12.37
C GLU A 202 7.34 -52.12 -11.48
N ASP A 203 8.14 -53.08 -11.93
CA ASP A 203 9.31 -53.59 -11.22
C ASP A 203 10.59 -52.76 -11.49
N GLY A 204 10.50 -51.70 -12.30
CA GLY A 204 11.64 -50.87 -12.72
C GLY A 204 12.64 -51.61 -13.62
N SER A 205 12.34 -52.83 -14.06
CA SER A 205 13.20 -53.61 -14.94
C SER A 205 12.99 -53.20 -16.40
N ASN A 206 13.72 -52.17 -16.83
CA ASN A 206 13.77 -51.83 -18.25
C ASN A 206 14.29 -53.03 -19.05
N GLY A 207 13.42 -53.67 -19.83
CA GLY A 207 13.80 -54.60 -20.87
C GLY A 207 14.89 -53.97 -21.72
N HIS A 208 16.05 -54.63 -21.79
CA HIS A 208 17.19 -54.23 -22.59
C HIS A 208 16.82 -54.11 -24.07
N HIS A 209 16.38 -52.94 -24.49
CA HIS A 209 16.52 -52.50 -25.87
C HIS A 209 17.08 -51.09 -25.86
N GLY A 210 18.36 -50.99 -26.23
CA GLY A 210 19.09 -49.74 -26.29
C GLY A 210 18.40 -48.78 -27.25
N HIS A 211 17.79 -47.75 -26.70
CA HIS A 211 17.64 -46.49 -27.40
C HIS A 211 18.51 -45.47 -26.68
N SER A 212 19.58 -45.10 -27.38
CA SER A 212 20.41 -43.93 -27.15
C SER A 212 19.51 -42.72 -26.78
N PRO A 213 19.97 -41.78 -25.92
CA PRO A 213 19.27 -40.52 -25.71
C PRO A 213 19.22 -39.80 -27.06
N THR A 214 18.15 -40.05 -27.80
CA THR A 214 17.93 -39.42 -29.08
C THR A 214 17.47 -38.04 -28.71
N THR A 215 18.39 -37.10 -28.89
CA THR A 215 18.16 -35.68 -29.10
C THR A 215 17.23 -35.50 -30.30
N ALA A 216 15.98 -35.94 -30.16
CA ALA A 216 14.90 -35.46 -30.98
C ALA A 216 14.67 -34.02 -30.53
N LYS A 217 15.25 -33.09 -31.27
CA LYS A 217 14.70 -31.75 -31.43
C LYS A 217 13.23 -31.94 -31.83
N ALA A 218 12.35 -31.99 -30.84
CA ALA A 218 11.00 -31.52 -31.06
C ALA A 218 11.18 -30.09 -31.55
N GLU A 219 10.80 -29.83 -32.80
CA GLU A 219 10.44 -28.49 -33.23
C GLU A 219 9.28 -28.07 -32.33
N ALA A 220 9.64 -27.56 -31.16
CA ALA A 220 8.75 -26.78 -30.34
C ALA A 220 8.21 -25.67 -31.26
N PRO A 221 6.88 -25.44 -31.30
CA PRO A 221 6.34 -24.29 -32.02
C PRO A 221 7.11 -23.10 -31.50
N ALA A 222 7.83 -22.43 -32.43
CA ALA A 222 8.87 -21.44 -32.17
C ALA A 222 8.76 -20.94 -30.75
N GLN A 223 9.53 -21.57 -29.84
CA GLN A 223 9.74 -21.00 -28.53
C GLN A 223 10.12 -19.57 -28.86
N ALA A 224 9.26 -18.61 -28.51
CA ALA A 224 9.75 -17.27 -28.27
C ALA A 224 10.98 -17.54 -27.41
N GLU A 225 12.17 -17.24 -27.96
CA GLU A 225 13.41 -17.40 -27.21
C GLU A 225 13.09 -16.93 -25.81
N PRO A 226 13.35 -17.72 -24.75
CA PRO A 226 13.17 -17.20 -23.41
C PRO A 226 13.99 -15.92 -23.39
N GLY A 227 13.28 -14.78 -23.46
CA GLY A 227 13.90 -13.49 -23.65
C GLY A 227 14.98 -13.41 -22.60
N PRO A 228 16.21 -13.04 -23.00
CA PRO A 228 17.46 -13.39 -22.31
C PRO A 228 17.19 -13.40 -20.82
N ALA A 229 17.12 -14.61 -20.22
CA ALA A 229 16.60 -14.83 -18.87
C ALA A 229 17.02 -13.65 -18.00
N GLN A 230 16.09 -12.71 -17.82
CA GLN A 230 16.45 -11.35 -17.42
C GLN A 230 17.01 -11.52 -16.03
N GLN A 231 18.34 -11.46 -15.93
CA GLN A 231 19.09 -11.91 -14.76
C GLN A 231 18.45 -11.20 -13.57
N ARG A 232 17.71 -11.95 -12.76
CA ARG A 232 16.88 -11.39 -11.71
C ARG A 232 17.82 -10.61 -10.80
N ILE A 233 17.80 -9.28 -10.89
CA ILE A 233 18.73 -8.45 -10.13
C ILE A 233 18.32 -8.58 -8.67
N ARG A 234 19.23 -9.17 -7.88
CA ARG A 234 19.06 -9.41 -6.44
C ARG A 234 19.88 -8.38 -5.67
N THR A 235 19.43 -8.03 -4.47
CA THR A 235 20.31 -7.26 -3.57
C THR A 235 21.44 -8.15 -3.04
N ALA A 236 22.52 -7.56 -2.55
CA ALA A 236 23.60 -8.32 -1.92
C ALA A 236 23.12 -9.11 -0.69
N ALA A 237 22.21 -8.52 0.10
CA ALA A 237 21.58 -9.21 1.23
C ALA A 237 20.76 -10.44 0.78
N GLU A 238 20.00 -10.35 -0.32
CA GLU A 238 19.26 -11.51 -0.86
C GLU A 238 20.17 -12.64 -1.29
N ILE A 239 21.29 -12.32 -1.94
CA ILE A 239 22.25 -13.32 -2.36
C ILE A 239 22.85 -14.04 -1.15
N ILE A 240 23.14 -13.30 -0.07
CA ILE A 240 23.65 -13.90 1.16
C ILE A 240 22.59 -14.76 1.86
N ASP A 241 21.36 -14.28 1.97
CA ASP A 241 20.25 -15.05 2.56
C ASP A 241 20.08 -16.40 1.82
N ASP A 242 20.16 -16.39 0.48
CA ASP A 242 20.11 -17.61 -0.34
C ASP A 242 21.32 -18.54 -0.09
N LEU A 243 22.52 -17.99 0.10
CA LEU A 243 23.76 -18.76 0.27
C LEU A 243 23.95 -19.33 1.68
N THR A 244 23.46 -18.65 2.72
CA THR A 244 23.72 -19.01 4.12
C THR A 244 22.46 -19.38 4.92
N GLY A 245 21.27 -19.15 4.36
CA GLY A 245 20.01 -19.29 5.09
C GLY A 245 19.78 -18.20 6.15
N SER A 246 20.55 -17.10 6.08
CA SER A 246 20.36 -15.93 6.95
C SER A 246 19.11 -15.12 6.56
N ASP A 247 18.74 -14.13 7.39
CA ASP A 247 17.57 -13.27 7.18
C ASP A 247 17.95 -11.78 7.26
N LEU A 248 19.02 -11.42 6.54
CA LEU A 248 19.53 -10.05 6.47
C LEU A 248 18.49 -9.10 5.89
N LYS A 249 17.67 -9.56 4.94
CA LYS A 249 16.51 -8.80 4.44
C LYS A 249 15.61 -8.32 5.57
N ARG A 250 15.23 -9.21 6.50
CA ARG A 250 14.36 -8.86 7.63
C ARG A 250 15.07 -7.91 8.58
N GLU A 251 16.33 -8.16 8.92
CA GLU A 251 17.11 -7.28 9.80
C GLU A 251 17.20 -5.84 9.26
N ILE A 252 17.53 -5.67 7.97
CA ILE A 252 17.55 -4.35 7.32
C ILE A 252 16.17 -3.70 7.37
N ASN A 253 15.11 -4.47 7.09
CA ASN A 253 13.74 -3.96 7.10
C ASN A 253 13.28 -3.51 8.48
N GLU A 254 13.58 -4.26 9.54
CA GLU A 254 13.22 -3.92 10.92
C GLU A 254 13.87 -2.61 11.35
N HIS A 255 15.16 -2.42 11.05
CA HIS A 255 15.85 -1.16 11.32
C HIS A 255 15.28 0.01 10.51
N MET A 256 15.00 -0.19 9.22
CA MET A 256 14.38 0.86 8.41
C MET A 256 12.98 1.20 8.90
N ILE A 257 12.15 0.22 9.28
CA ILE A 257 10.82 0.44 9.83
C ILE A 257 10.90 1.25 11.12
N LYS A 258 11.81 0.89 12.04
CA LYS A 258 12.02 1.61 13.30
C LYS A 258 12.33 3.09 13.05
N TRP A 259 13.31 3.38 12.21
CA TRP A 259 13.75 4.76 11.96
C TRP A 259 12.73 5.55 11.16
N CYS A 260 12.12 4.94 10.15
CA CYS A 260 11.04 5.60 9.40
C CYS A 260 9.85 5.91 10.31
N ALA A 261 9.45 5.00 11.20
CA ALA A 261 8.36 5.24 12.15
C ALA A 261 8.65 6.38 13.11
N ALA A 262 9.86 6.42 13.68
CA ALA A 262 10.27 7.49 14.59
C ALA A 262 10.37 8.86 13.90
N PHE A 263 10.87 8.89 12.66
CA PHE A 263 11.03 10.14 11.90
C PHE A 263 9.73 10.65 11.26
N ALA A 264 8.87 9.73 10.81
CA ALA A 264 7.60 10.06 10.17
C ALA A 264 6.48 10.41 11.17
N ASP A 265 6.73 10.27 12.47
CA ASP A 265 5.73 10.51 13.50
C ASP A 265 5.21 11.96 13.48
N GLU A 266 3.92 12.16 13.24
CA GLU A 266 3.30 13.49 13.17
C GLU A 266 2.69 13.90 14.52
N GLY A 267 3.37 13.59 15.62
CA GLY A 267 2.92 13.85 16.99
C GLY A 267 1.97 12.80 17.54
N MET A 268 2.03 11.56 17.04
CA MET A 268 1.28 10.44 17.61
C MET A 268 2.01 9.81 18.79
N ALA A 269 3.35 9.81 18.74
CA ALA A 269 4.17 9.40 19.87
C ALA A 269 4.29 10.56 20.86
N ASP A 270 4.18 10.25 22.16
CA ASP A 270 4.41 11.24 23.22
C ASP A 270 5.88 11.73 23.22
N TRP A 271 6.80 10.92 22.68
CA TRP A 271 8.23 11.24 22.57
C TRP A 271 8.63 11.35 21.10
N SER A 272 9.02 12.55 20.67
CA SER A 272 9.51 12.82 19.32
C SER A 272 10.98 12.42 19.15
N MET A 273 11.36 11.93 17.97
CA MET A 273 12.77 11.72 17.62
C MET A 273 13.54 13.06 17.65
N PRO A 274 14.71 13.15 18.32
CA PRO A 274 15.55 14.35 18.28
C PRO A 274 16.12 14.63 16.89
N SER A 275 16.56 15.87 16.64
CA SER A 275 17.26 16.30 15.41
C SER A 275 16.47 16.15 14.09
N ARG A 276 15.16 15.85 14.12
CA ARG A 276 14.34 15.67 12.90
C ARG A 276 14.34 16.86 11.94
N GLY A 277 14.54 18.07 12.44
CA GLY A 277 14.61 19.30 11.64
C GLY A 277 15.77 19.32 10.63
N HIS A 278 16.81 18.50 10.83
CA HIS A 278 17.97 18.46 9.94
C HIS A 278 17.85 17.45 8.79
N GLY A 279 16.71 16.79 8.62
CA GLY A 279 16.52 15.71 7.66
C GLY A 279 16.72 14.32 8.25
N PHE A 280 16.13 13.31 7.61
CA PHE A 280 16.14 11.91 8.04
C PHE A 280 17.53 11.32 8.16
N TYR A 281 18.36 11.50 7.14
CA TYR A 281 19.72 10.94 7.12
C TYR A 281 20.57 11.50 8.27
N ARG A 282 20.53 12.82 8.47
CA ARG A 282 21.30 13.48 9.53
C ARG A 282 20.79 13.11 10.92
N ALA A 283 19.47 13.12 11.13
CA ALA A 283 18.86 12.73 12.39
C ALA A 283 19.19 11.26 12.75
N TRP A 284 19.15 10.35 11.77
CA TRP A 284 19.58 8.96 11.95
C TRP A 284 21.07 8.87 12.34
N ARG A 285 21.95 9.58 11.61
CA ARG A 285 23.40 9.55 11.83
C ARG A 285 23.81 10.10 13.20
N ASP A 286 23.09 11.09 13.72
CA ASP A 286 23.34 11.68 15.04
C ASP A 286 22.93 10.74 16.19
N LEU A 287 21.86 9.97 16.01
CA LEU A 287 21.25 9.14 17.06
C LEU A 287 21.78 7.69 17.09
N VAL A 288 22.01 7.08 15.93
CA VAL A 288 22.38 5.66 15.83
C VAL A 288 23.71 5.28 16.51
N PRO A 289 24.72 6.17 16.71
CA PRO A 289 25.93 5.84 17.48
C PRO A 289 25.66 5.60 18.97
N GLY A 290 24.63 6.22 19.53
CA GLY A 290 24.23 6.08 20.94
C GLY A 290 23.38 4.84 21.22
N GLU A 291 23.01 4.09 20.18
CA GLU A 291 22.17 2.92 20.30
C GLU A 291 22.99 1.63 20.50
N ALA A 292 22.44 0.68 21.26
CA ALA A 292 22.94 -0.68 21.34
C ALA A 292 22.79 -1.48 20.02
N ALA A 293 22.31 -0.86 18.92
CA ALA A 293 22.14 -1.50 17.62
C ALA A 293 23.44 -2.16 17.10
N GLY A 294 24.60 -1.54 17.34
CA GLY A 294 25.89 -2.14 16.98
C GLY A 294 26.17 -3.46 17.71
N TRP A 295 25.70 -3.58 18.96
CA TRP A 295 25.82 -4.80 19.76
C TRP A 295 24.80 -5.86 19.32
N THR A 296 23.55 -5.48 19.05
CA THR A 296 22.51 -6.43 18.58
C THR A 296 22.81 -6.97 17.18
N LEU A 297 23.41 -6.15 16.31
CA LEU A 297 23.82 -6.56 14.96
C LEU A 297 25.17 -7.29 14.96
N GLY A 298 25.90 -7.34 16.08
CA GLY A 298 27.22 -7.96 16.17
C GLY A 298 28.29 -7.29 15.30
N ILE A 299 28.17 -5.98 15.05
CA ILE A 299 29.11 -5.21 14.20
C ILE A 299 30.13 -4.49 15.09
N ALA A 300 31.40 -4.88 14.96
CA ALA A 300 32.49 -4.26 15.71
C ALA A 300 32.75 -2.81 15.26
N GLY A 301 32.89 -1.90 16.23
CA GLY A 301 33.22 -0.49 15.97
C GLY A 301 32.09 0.33 15.34
N TRP A 302 30.82 -0.08 15.53
CA TRP A 302 29.63 0.56 14.97
C TRP A 302 29.64 2.10 15.04
N ALA A 303 29.79 2.68 16.23
CA ALA A 303 29.79 4.14 16.40
C ALA A 303 30.91 4.84 15.60
N ARG A 304 32.08 4.19 15.43
CA ARG A 304 33.17 4.73 14.60
C ARG A 304 32.82 4.67 13.12
N ARG A 305 32.21 3.58 12.66
CA ARG A 305 31.79 3.40 11.26
C ARG A 305 30.73 4.42 10.87
N VAL A 306 29.73 4.65 11.72
CA VAL A 306 28.70 5.68 11.49
C VAL A 306 29.31 7.09 11.49
N LYS A 307 30.19 7.41 12.43
CA LYS A 307 30.88 8.72 12.46
C LYS A 307 31.78 8.97 11.26
N ALA A 308 32.24 7.92 10.58
CA ALA A 308 33.02 8.02 9.36
C ALA A 308 32.17 8.26 8.10
N LEU A 309 30.84 8.24 8.21
CA LEU A 309 29.97 8.52 7.07
C LEU A 309 30.03 10.00 6.67
N PRO A 310 29.95 10.30 5.36
CA PRO A 310 29.86 11.67 4.86
C PRO A 310 28.70 12.48 5.45
N ASP A 311 28.79 13.81 5.40
CA ASP A 311 27.69 14.71 5.81
C ASP A 311 26.51 14.71 4.84
N ARG A 312 26.79 14.51 3.55
CA ARG A 312 25.78 14.52 2.50
C ARG A 312 25.29 13.11 2.20
N PRO A 313 23.96 12.89 2.10
CA PRO A 313 23.40 11.56 1.82
C PRO A 313 23.79 11.02 0.43
N GLU A 314 24.03 11.90 -0.56
CA GLU A 314 24.51 11.50 -1.89
C GLU A 314 25.88 10.81 -1.80
N ASP A 315 26.78 11.40 -1.01
CA ASP A 315 28.14 10.91 -0.82
C ASP A 315 28.14 9.58 -0.04
N ALA A 316 27.22 9.44 0.93
CA ALA A 316 27.02 8.19 1.66
C ALA A 316 26.46 7.07 0.75
N LEU A 317 25.49 7.38 -0.11
CA LEU A 317 24.95 6.43 -1.09
C LEU A 317 26.04 5.98 -2.09
N ALA A 318 26.84 6.92 -2.59
CA ALA A 318 27.97 6.64 -3.48
C ALA A 318 29.02 5.74 -2.80
N ALA A 319 29.32 5.99 -1.53
CA ALA A 319 30.24 5.17 -0.74
C ALA A 319 29.74 3.71 -0.60
N SER A 320 28.44 3.51 -0.38
CA SER A 320 27.85 2.17 -0.31
C SER A 320 27.89 1.45 -1.66
N PHE A 321 27.61 2.14 -2.78
CA PHE A 321 27.78 1.56 -4.12
C PHE A 321 29.22 1.14 -4.39
N HIS A 322 30.18 1.95 -3.98
CA HIS A 322 31.60 1.62 -4.14
C HIS A 322 32.01 0.40 -3.31
N ARG A 323 31.56 0.32 -2.04
CA ARG A 323 31.84 -0.82 -1.16
C ARG A 323 31.29 -2.13 -1.69
N LEU A 324 30.05 -2.12 -2.19
CA LEU A 324 29.40 -3.28 -2.78
C LEU A 324 29.82 -3.53 -4.25
N GLN A 325 30.59 -2.63 -4.85
CA GLN A 325 30.96 -2.65 -6.28
C GLN A 325 29.75 -2.79 -7.23
N VAL A 326 28.68 -2.05 -6.98
CA VAL A 326 27.51 -2.03 -7.87
C VAL A 326 27.85 -1.27 -9.16
N SER A 327 27.78 -1.96 -10.30
CA SER A 327 28.10 -1.38 -11.60
C SER A 327 27.10 -0.29 -12.00
N ASP A 328 27.57 0.75 -12.72
CA ASP A 328 26.73 1.90 -13.13
C ASP A 328 25.47 1.47 -13.88
N ARG A 329 25.57 0.43 -14.72
CA ARG A 329 24.45 -0.12 -15.49
C ARG A 329 23.37 -0.76 -14.62
N GLN A 330 23.73 -1.25 -13.44
CA GLN A 330 22.80 -1.95 -12.53
C GLN A 330 22.23 -1.04 -11.45
N ARG A 331 22.79 0.16 -11.22
CA ARG A 331 22.40 1.00 -10.08
C ARG A 331 20.92 1.38 -10.08
N GLU A 332 20.34 1.73 -11.23
CA GLU A 332 18.91 2.09 -11.32
C GLU A 332 18.02 0.95 -10.82
N GLU A 333 18.26 -0.25 -11.33
CA GLU A 333 17.47 -1.43 -11.00
C GLU A 333 17.75 -1.93 -9.58
N TYR A 334 19.00 -1.82 -9.12
CA TYR A 334 19.38 -2.08 -7.72
C TYR A 334 18.60 -1.19 -6.75
N LEU A 335 18.53 0.12 -7.02
CA LEU A 335 17.77 1.05 -6.19
C LEU A 335 16.27 0.78 -6.23
N ARG A 336 15.70 0.47 -7.41
CA ARG A 336 14.30 0.03 -7.54
C ARG A 336 14.03 -1.13 -6.59
N TRP A 337 14.90 -2.12 -6.61
CA TRP A 337 14.76 -3.33 -5.82
C TRP A 337 14.84 -3.08 -4.31
N HIS A 338 15.64 -2.11 -3.86
CA HIS A 338 15.65 -1.66 -2.46
C HIS A 338 14.34 -0.96 -2.06
N LEU A 339 13.82 -0.11 -2.94
CA LEU A 339 12.58 0.65 -2.68
C LEU A 339 11.34 -0.25 -2.61
N THR A 340 11.35 -1.40 -3.32
CA THR A 340 10.24 -2.36 -3.30
C THR A 340 10.17 -3.23 -2.05
N ARG A 341 11.20 -3.20 -1.18
CA ARG A 341 11.23 -4.00 0.06
C ARG A 341 10.32 -3.48 1.15
N LEU A 342 10.13 -2.17 1.22
CA LEU A 342 9.22 -1.48 2.13
C LEU A 342 8.37 -0.49 1.34
N PRO A 343 7.50 -0.97 0.43
CA PRO A 343 6.81 -0.11 -0.54
C PRO A 343 5.84 0.87 0.14
N GLY A 344 5.36 0.53 1.35
CA GLY A 344 4.61 1.44 2.21
C GLY A 344 5.41 2.69 2.59
N TRP A 345 6.57 2.49 3.24
CA TRP A 345 7.47 3.56 3.66
C TRP A 345 8.09 4.32 2.49
N ALA A 346 8.64 3.61 1.51
CA ALA A 346 9.22 4.22 0.31
C ALA A 346 8.18 5.06 -0.45
N GLY A 347 6.95 4.57 -0.56
CA GLY A 347 5.84 5.33 -1.11
C GLY A 347 5.48 6.55 -0.28
N TYR A 348 5.46 6.42 1.05
CA TYR A 348 5.17 7.54 1.95
C TYR A 348 6.17 8.68 1.77
N ILE A 349 7.44 8.33 1.74
CA ILE A 349 8.55 9.24 1.54
C ILE A 349 8.51 9.88 0.15
N ARG A 350 8.19 9.09 -0.90
CA ARG A 350 8.00 9.61 -2.27
C ARG A 350 6.90 10.66 -2.34
N TRP A 351 5.77 10.46 -1.63
CA TRP A 351 4.68 11.43 -1.61
C TRP A 351 5.12 12.71 -0.89
N ARG A 352 5.75 12.59 0.28
CA ARG A 352 6.24 13.75 1.04
C ARG A 352 7.21 14.60 0.21
N ALA A 353 8.17 13.98 -0.47
CA ALA A 353 9.10 14.66 -1.36
C ALA A 353 8.41 15.42 -2.51
N LYS A 354 7.28 14.92 -3.02
CA LYS A 354 6.47 15.59 -4.07
C LYS A 354 5.54 16.69 -3.53
N ASN A 355 5.39 16.82 -2.22
CA ASN A 355 4.49 17.78 -1.58
C ASN A 355 5.28 18.64 -0.58
N PRO A 356 6.14 19.56 -1.05
CA PRO A 356 6.94 20.42 -0.18
C PRO A 356 6.08 21.33 0.71
N ASP A 357 4.89 21.72 0.22
CA ASP A 357 3.91 22.52 0.97
C ASP A 357 3.26 21.75 2.13
N TYR A 358 3.49 20.44 2.26
CA TYR A 358 2.97 19.65 3.36
C TYR A 358 3.67 20.09 4.67
N PRO A 359 2.94 20.51 5.73
CA PRO A 359 3.55 21.11 6.92
C PRO A 359 4.68 20.29 7.53
N GLU A 360 4.50 18.97 7.65
CA GLU A 360 5.52 18.09 8.21
C GLU A 360 6.73 17.95 7.28
N GLN A 361 6.56 18.02 5.95
CA GLN A 361 7.69 18.03 5.01
C GLN A 361 8.52 19.30 5.13
N GLY A 362 7.88 20.46 5.32
CA GLY A 362 8.59 21.71 5.57
C GLY A 362 9.37 21.70 6.89
N ARG A 363 8.80 21.12 7.96
CA ARG A 363 9.45 21.04 9.29
C ARG A 363 10.55 19.97 9.37
N HIS A 364 10.31 18.81 8.78
CA HIS A 364 11.13 17.60 8.96
C HIS A 364 11.34 16.90 7.61
N PRO A 365 12.21 17.42 6.73
CA PRO A 365 12.32 16.96 5.35
C PRO A 365 12.83 15.51 5.27
N ILE A 366 12.24 14.74 4.35
CA ILE A 366 12.73 13.41 3.96
C ILE A 366 12.45 13.18 2.48
N ASP A 367 13.37 12.48 1.82
CA ASP A 367 13.22 12.07 0.43
C ASP A 367 13.71 10.62 0.22
N PRO A 368 13.45 10.03 -0.96
CA PRO A 368 13.90 8.66 -1.26
C PRO A 368 15.42 8.49 -1.24
N LEU A 369 16.19 9.57 -1.45
CA LEU A 369 17.64 9.53 -1.47
C LEU A 369 18.18 9.33 -0.05
N GLU A 370 17.70 10.12 0.92
CA GLU A 370 18.04 9.95 2.34
C GLU A 370 17.64 8.57 2.85
N TYR A 371 16.46 8.07 2.46
CA TYR A 371 16.01 6.72 2.77
C TYR A 371 16.97 5.64 2.24
N LEU A 372 17.39 5.76 0.98
CA LEU A 372 18.30 4.81 0.33
C LEU A 372 19.71 4.89 0.92
N ALA A 373 20.22 6.07 1.25
CA ALA A 373 21.53 6.24 1.87
C ALA A 373 21.65 5.44 3.18
N VAL A 374 20.63 5.51 4.05
CA VAL A 374 20.57 4.72 5.30
C VAL A 374 20.41 3.22 4.99
N ARG A 375 19.50 2.86 4.08
CA ARG A 375 19.21 1.46 3.77
C ARG A 375 20.42 0.72 3.17
N LEU A 376 21.11 1.31 2.20
CA LEU A 376 22.30 0.71 1.60
C LEU A 376 23.49 0.67 2.56
N PHE A 377 23.56 1.61 3.52
CA PHE A 377 24.57 1.51 4.59
C PHE A 377 24.37 0.25 5.44
N TYR A 378 23.13 -0.02 5.90
CA TYR A 378 22.84 -1.24 6.64
C TYR A 378 23.16 -2.50 5.83
N GLU A 379 22.81 -2.53 4.54
CA GLU A 379 23.16 -3.66 3.69
C GLU A 379 24.68 -3.84 3.59
N ALA A 380 25.45 -2.80 3.27
CA ALA A 380 26.89 -2.89 3.13
C ALA A 380 27.59 -3.40 4.40
N GLU A 381 27.13 -2.98 5.59
CA GLU A 381 27.68 -3.43 6.86
C GLU A 381 27.33 -4.89 7.19
N LEU A 382 26.08 -5.30 6.97
CA LEU A 382 25.63 -6.67 7.24
C LEU A 382 26.22 -7.68 6.24
N VAL A 383 26.29 -7.29 4.97
CA VAL A 383 26.98 -8.05 3.92
C VAL A 383 28.46 -8.20 4.27
N GLU A 384 29.16 -7.13 4.68
CA GLU A 384 30.56 -7.22 5.12
C GLU A 384 30.75 -8.18 6.29
N LYS A 385 29.86 -8.14 7.28
CA LYS A 385 29.89 -9.04 8.43
C LYS A 385 29.82 -10.50 7.97
N VAL A 386 28.77 -10.90 7.24
CA VAL A 386 28.55 -12.30 6.86
C VAL A 386 29.60 -12.78 5.85
N CYS A 387 29.98 -11.95 4.87
CA CYS A 387 31.04 -12.28 3.93
C CYS A 387 32.38 -12.58 4.63
N ARG A 388 32.70 -11.85 5.71
CA ARG A 388 33.95 -12.08 6.46
C ARG A 388 33.85 -13.20 7.48
N SER A 389 32.73 -13.33 8.19
CA SER A 389 32.58 -14.32 9.27
C SER A 389 32.28 -15.73 8.75
N GLU A 390 31.42 -15.84 7.73
CA GLU A 390 30.88 -17.13 7.27
C GLU A 390 31.44 -17.55 5.91
N LEU A 391 31.38 -16.67 4.90
CA LEU A 391 31.71 -17.04 3.52
C LEU A 391 33.20 -16.91 3.17
N ARG A 392 33.95 -16.10 3.94
CA ARG A 392 35.36 -15.73 3.74
C ARG A 392 35.67 -15.20 2.33
N ILE A 393 34.78 -14.39 1.78
CA ILE A 393 34.91 -13.71 0.48
C ILE A 393 34.92 -12.18 0.67
N ASN A 394 35.31 -11.43 -0.36
CA ASN A 394 35.12 -9.98 -0.29
C ASN A 394 33.62 -9.65 -0.37
N PRO A 395 33.17 -8.60 0.32
CA PRO A 395 31.77 -8.19 0.34
C PRO A 395 31.39 -7.38 -0.90
N THR A 396 31.63 -7.93 -2.07
CA THR A 396 31.35 -7.29 -3.36
C THR A 396 30.28 -8.07 -4.12
N LEU A 397 29.43 -7.37 -4.87
CA LEU A 397 28.38 -8.00 -5.66
C LEU A 397 28.95 -8.97 -6.72
N PRO A 398 30.06 -8.67 -7.43
CA PRO A 398 30.70 -9.63 -8.33
C PRO A 398 31.13 -10.93 -7.63
N ASP A 399 31.80 -10.83 -6.48
CA ASP A 399 32.27 -12.02 -5.74
C ASP A 399 31.11 -12.87 -5.20
N LEU A 400 30.03 -12.22 -4.77
CA LEU A 400 28.79 -12.89 -4.36
C LEU A 400 28.14 -13.63 -5.52
N LEU A 401 28.03 -13.00 -6.70
CA LEU A 401 27.46 -13.63 -7.89
C LEU A 401 28.35 -14.79 -8.39
N ASP A 402 29.67 -14.66 -8.30
CA ASP A 402 30.60 -15.75 -8.59
C ASP A 402 30.40 -16.92 -7.63
N ARG A 403 30.21 -16.65 -6.34
CA ARG A 403 29.92 -17.70 -5.36
C ARG A 403 28.58 -18.40 -5.62
N VAL A 404 27.53 -17.67 -6.02
CA VAL A 404 26.26 -18.31 -6.40
C VAL A 404 26.46 -19.21 -7.62
N ARG A 405 27.19 -18.74 -8.64
CA ARG A 405 27.49 -19.57 -9.82
C ARG A 405 28.24 -20.84 -9.44
N SER A 406 29.22 -20.77 -8.54
CA SER A 406 29.91 -21.97 -8.05
C SER A 406 29.02 -22.85 -7.17
N HIS A 407 28.14 -22.26 -6.36
CA HIS A 407 27.22 -22.99 -5.48
C HIS A 407 26.11 -23.69 -6.28
N ASP A 408 25.61 -23.10 -7.37
CA ASP A 408 24.67 -23.75 -8.27
C ASP A 408 25.34 -24.90 -9.02
N LEU A 409 26.62 -24.78 -9.39
CA LEU A 409 27.40 -25.88 -9.99
C LEU A 409 27.68 -27.00 -8.98
N GLU A 410 28.01 -26.66 -7.74
CA GLU A 410 28.17 -27.62 -6.63
C GLU A 410 26.81 -28.21 -6.21
N GLY A 411 25.72 -27.46 -6.28
CA GLY A 411 24.35 -27.89 -6.01
C GLY A 411 23.79 -28.80 -7.10
N VAL A 412 24.15 -28.57 -8.36
CA VAL A 412 23.90 -29.51 -9.46
C VAL A 412 24.68 -30.82 -9.26
N SER A 413 25.81 -30.77 -8.53
CA SER A 413 26.59 -31.97 -8.18
C SER A 413 26.27 -32.60 -6.80
N SER A 414 25.65 -31.87 -5.87
CA SER A 414 25.43 -32.29 -4.47
C SER A 414 23.96 -32.37 -4.05
N HIS A 415 23.03 -31.74 -4.78
CA HIS A 415 21.59 -32.02 -4.72
C HIS A 415 21.17 -33.14 -5.69
N ALA A 416 22.11 -33.72 -6.43
CA ALA A 416 21.97 -35.04 -7.03
C ALA A 416 22.05 -36.16 -5.96
N HIS A 417 21.23 -36.09 -4.92
CA HIS A 417 20.50 -37.31 -4.51
C HIS A 417 19.35 -37.45 -5.51
N GLY A 418 19.72 -37.63 -6.79
CA GLY A 418 18.77 -37.76 -7.88
C GLY A 418 17.90 -38.96 -7.55
N HIS A 419 16.60 -38.73 -7.44
CA HIS A 419 15.65 -39.79 -7.67
C HIS A 419 16.02 -40.45 -9.00
N ASP A 420 15.94 -41.77 -9.10
CA ASP A 420 16.26 -42.42 -10.37
C ASP A 420 15.39 -41.83 -11.49
N ALA A 421 15.91 -41.81 -12.71
CA ALA A 421 15.20 -41.25 -13.87
C ALA A 421 13.82 -41.91 -14.07
N TYR A 422 13.67 -43.14 -13.56
CA TYR A 422 12.41 -43.86 -13.48
C TYR A 422 11.39 -43.13 -12.59
N THR A 423 11.73 -42.84 -11.33
CA THR A 423 10.87 -42.15 -10.36
C THR A 423 10.46 -40.77 -10.84
N GLU A 424 11.39 -40.02 -11.45
CA GLU A 424 11.06 -38.72 -12.04
C GLU A 424 10.05 -38.84 -13.17
N THR A 425 10.21 -39.83 -14.06
CA THR A 425 9.28 -40.08 -15.17
C THR A 425 7.92 -40.58 -14.65
N VAL A 426 7.91 -41.43 -13.63
CA VAL A 426 6.67 -41.91 -12.99
C VAL A 426 5.90 -40.75 -12.38
N CYS A 427 6.57 -39.89 -11.61
CA CYS A 427 5.92 -38.76 -10.94
C CYS A 427 5.49 -37.65 -11.90
N ARG A 428 6.27 -37.43 -12.97
CA ARG A 428 5.97 -36.40 -13.96
C ARG A 428 4.94 -36.84 -14.99
N ASP A 429 5.08 -38.03 -15.56
CA ASP A 429 4.33 -38.42 -16.76
C ASP A 429 3.26 -39.48 -16.45
N VAL A 430 3.66 -40.59 -15.81
CA VAL A 430 2.74 -41.71 -15.51
C VAL A 430 1.64 -41.28 -14.57
N TRP A 431 1.99 -40.56 -13.49
CA TRP A 431 1.04 -40.05 -12.50
C TRP A 431 -0.05 -39.17 -13.13
N ARG A 432 0.35 -38.26 -14.03
CA ARG A 432 -0.57 -37.37 -14.74
C ARG A 432 -1.43 -38.14 -15.74
N LEU A 433 -0.84 -39.05 -16.52
CA LEU A 433 -1.57 -39.86 -17.49
C LEU A 433 -2.59 -40.77 -16.79
N PHE A 434 -2.20 -41.40 -15.68
CA PHE A 434 -3.06 -42.24 -14.85
C PHE A 434 -4.29 -41.48 -14.33
N HIS A 435 -4.10 -40.29 -13.75
CA HIS A 435 -5.23 -39.50 -13.27
C HIS A 435 -6.06 -38.94 -14.41
N LEU A 436 -5.44 -38.48 -15.50
CA LEU A 436 -6.14 -38.01 -16.68
C LEU A 436 -7.02 -39.11 -17.27
N ALA A 437 -6.54 -40.36 -17.31
CA ALA A 437 -7.29 -41.51 -17.80
C ALA A 437 -8.59 -41.76 -17.01
N GLN A 438 -8.60 -41.49 -15.70
CA GLN A 438 -9.83 -41.60 -14.88
C GLN A 438 -10.88 -40.57 -15.29
N PHE A 439 -10.50 -39.32 -15.54
CA PHE A 439 -11.43 -38.26 -15.98
C PHE A 439 -11.88 -38.44 -17.44
N LEU A 440 -10.98 -38.93 -18.29
CA LEU A 440 -11.26 -39.25 -19.69
C LEU A 440 -11.97 -40.61 -19.84
N GLU A 441 -12.31 -41.33 -18.76
CA GLU A 441 -13.00 -42.62 -18.87
C GLU A 441 -12.28 -43.63 -19.78
N LEU A 442 -10.94 -43.58 -19.83
CA LEU A 442 -10.15 -44.52 -20.60
C LEU A 442 -10.18 -45.89 -19.94
N ARG A 443 -10.31 -46.94 -20.75
CA ARG A 443 -10.17 -48.31 -20.26
C ARG A 443 -8.69 -48.72 -20.26
N PRO A 444 -8.30 -49.72 -19.44
CA PRO A 444 -6.94 -50.25 -19.47
C PRO A 444 -6.51 -50.67 -20.88
N GLU A 445 -7.42 -51.21 -21.71
CA GLU A 445 -7.12 -51.61 -23.09
C GLU A 445 -6.83 -50.40 -23.98
N ASP A 446 -7.54 -49.28 -23.79
CA ASP A 446 -7.34 -48.05 -24.56
C ASP A 446 -5.94 -47.45 -24.30
N LEU A 447 -5.45 -47.54 -23.05
CA LEU A 447 -4.09 -47.14 -22.68
C LEU A 447 -3.02 -48.06 -23.28
N GLN A 448 -3.29 -49.37 -23.36
CA GLN A 448 -2.36 -50.31 -23.99
C GLN A 448 -2.20 -50.11 -25.50
N HIS A 449 -3.21 -49.51 -26.15
CA HIS A 449 -3.17 -49.14 -27.56
C HIS A 449 -2.55 -47.77 -27.83
N LEU A 450 -2.31 -46.98 -26.78
CA LEU A 450 -1.69 -45.67 -26.89
C LEU A 450 -0.18 -45.81 -27.08
N SER A 451 0.37 -45.28 -28.17
CA SER A 451 1.83 -45.27 -28.35
C SER A 451 2.50 -44.27 -27.42
N SER A 452 3.77 -44.51 -27.07
CA SER A 452 4.59 -43.60 -26.26
C SER A 452 4.66 -42.18 -26.84
N ALA A 453 4.66 -42.04 -28.17
CA ALA A 453 4.61 -40.74 -28.83
C ALA A 453 3.26 -40.02 -28.63
N GLU A 454 2.16 -40.75 -28.72
CA GLU A 454 0.80 -40.23 -28.50
C GLU A 454 0.57 -39.87 -27.02
N ALA A 455 1.02 -40.72 -26.09
CA ALA A 455 0.96 -40.45 -24.66
C ALA A 455 1.73 -39.17 -24.29
N ARG A 456 2.95 -39.01 -24.82
CA ARG A 456 3.75 -37.79 -24.66
C ARG A 456 3.09 -36.58 -25.33
N SER A 457 2.39 -36.76 -26.44
CA SER A 457 1.63 -35.69 -27.09
C SER A 457 0.49 -35.18 -26.19
N VAL A 458 -0.28 -36.09 -25.59
CA VAL A 458 -1.34 -35.72 -24.62
C VAL A 458 -0.75 -35.00 -23.40
N LEU A 459 0.36 -35.50 -22.85
CA LEU A 459 1.04 -34.88 -21.72
C LEU A 459 1.60 -33.49 -22.08
N SER A 460 2.11 -33.31 -23.30
CA SER A 460 2.61 -32.01 -23.78
C SER A 460 1.53 -30.93 -23.82
N TRP A 461 0.25 -31.31 -23.95
CA TRP A 461 -0.86 -30.38 -23.85
C TRP A 461 -1.02 -29.83 -22.44
N LEU A 462 -0.75 -30.63 -21.41
CA LEU A 462 -0.79 -30.21 -20.02
C LEU A 462 0.37 -29.24 -19.68
N ASP A 463 1.51 -29.37 -20.36
CA ASP A 463 2.71 -28.53 -20.15
C ASP A 463 2.64 -27.18 -20.88
N ARG A 464 1.62 -26.97 -21.70
CA ARG A 464 1.47 -25.76 -22.53
C ARG A 464 1.17 -24.49 -21.71
N PHE A 465 0.76 -24.64 -20.45
CA PHE A 465 0.52 -23.52 -19.54
C PHE A 465 1.46 -23.54 -18.34
N LEU A 466 2.25 -22.48 -18.19
CA LEU A 466 2.89 -22.17 -16.91
C LEU A 466 1.80 -21.86 -15.86
N PRO A 467 2.02 -22.14 -14.56
CA PRO A 467 1.04 -21.89 -13.50
C PRO A 467 0.49 -20.46 -13.46
N ASP A 468 1.30 -19.46 -13.83
CA ASP A 468 0.87 -18.05 -13.89
C ASP A 468 -0.02 -17.76 -15.11
N ALA A 469 0.18 -18.45 -16.23
CA ALA A 469 -0.68 -18.33 -17.41
C ALA A 469 -2.08 -18.93 -17.14
N LEU A 470 -2.16 -20.00 -16.34
CA LEU A 470 -3.44 -20.60 -15.92
C LEU A 470 -4.34 -19.59 -15.20
N ARG A 471 -3.77 -18.79 -14.28
CA ARG A 471 -4.53 -17.81 -13.49
C ARG A 471 -5.12 -16.69 -14.36
N SER A 472 -4.42 -16.30 -15.42
CA SER A 472 -4.92 -15.29 -16.35
C SER A 472 -6.19 -15.73 -17.10
N VAL A 473 -6.25 -16.98 -17.54
CA VAL A 473 -7.42 -17.57 -18.22
C VAL A 473 -8.61 -17.67 -17.27
N TRP A 474 -8.37 -18.13 -16.04
CA TRP A 474 -9.41 -18.16 -15.00
C TRP A 474 -9.99 -16.78 -14.72
N HIS A 475 -9.13 -15.76 -14.65
CA HIS A 475 -9.56 -14.39 -14.42
C HIS A 475 -10.41 -13.84 -15.58
N GLU A 476 -10.00 -14.09 -16.82
CA GLU A 476 -10.79 -13.70 -18.01
C GLU A 476 -12.17 -14.36 -18.02
N ALA A 477 -12.24 -15.66 -17.75
CA ALA A 477 -13.50 -16.37 -17.66
C ALA A 477 -14.42 -15.80 -16.58
N TYR A 478 -13.87 -15.49 -15.42
CA TYR A 478 -14.58 -14.87 -14.29
C TYR A 478 -15.13 -13.48 -14.66
N GLU A 479 -14.30 -12.60 -15.24
CA GLU A 479 -14.72 -11.26 -15.67
C GLU A 479 -15.75 -11.33 -16.79
N GLN A 480 -15.61 -12.27 -17.71
CA GLN A 480 -16.51 -12.44 -18.85
C GLN A 480 -17.89 -12.92 -18.43
N GLU A 481 -17.98 -13.86 -17.49
CA GLU A 481 -19.25 -14.29 -16.88
C GLU A 481 -19.99 -13.09 -16.26
N TYR A 482 -19.29 -12.30 -15.43
CA TYR A 482 -19.86 -11.10 -14.81
C TYR A 482 -20.32 -10.09 -15.86
N ARG A 483 -19.47 -9.81 -16.86
CA ARG A 483 -19.76 -8.84 -17.93
C ARG A 483 -20.97 -9.26 -18.75
N ASN A 484 -21.03 -10.51 -19.21
CA ASN A 484 -22.12 -11.02 -20.04
C ASN A 484 -23.45 -11.02 -19.27
N ALA A 485 -23.43 -11.41 -17.99
CA ALA A 485 -24.60 -11.35 -17.11
C ALA A 485 -25.07 -9.90 -16.89
N LEU A 486 -24.15 -8.96 -16.64
CA LEU A 486 -24.47 -7.54 -16.46
C LEU A 486 -25.05 -6.94 -17.75
N MET A 487 -24.43 -7.20 -18.90
CA MET A 487 -24.89 -6.70 -20.19
C MET A 487 -26.31 -7.20 -20.51
N THR A 488 -26.59 -8.48 -20.24
CA THR A 488 -27.93 -9.04 -20.42
C THR A 488 -28.95 -8.31 -19.54
N LYS A 489 -28.63 -8.07 -18.27
CA LYS A 489 -29.50 -7.29 -17.36
C LYS A 489 -29.74 -5.86 -17.85
N LEU A 490 -28.68 -5.16 -18.28
CA LEU A 490 -28.78 -3.79 -18.77
C LEU A 490 -29.60 -3.69 -20.06
N ILE A 491 -29.45 -4.63 -20.99
CA ILE A 491 -30.24 -4.69 -22.23
C ILE A 491 -31.73 -4.87 -21.89
N ASN A 492 -32.05 -5.81 -21.00
CA ASN A 492 -33.43 -6.08 -20.58
C ASN A 492 -34.06 -4.86 -19.87
N GLU A 493 -33.33 -4.23 -18.94
CA GLU A 493 -33.82 -3.04 -18.23
C GLU A 493 -33.99 -1.83 -19.15
N ARG A 494 -33.10 -1.65 -20.13
CA ARG A 494 -33.24 -0.57 -21.12
C ARG A 494 -34.50 -0.76 -21.96
N GLN A 495 -34.80 -1.99 -22.39
CA GLN A 495 -36.02 -2.31 -23.14
C GLN A 495 -37.27 -2.05 -22.30
N ARG A 496 -37.26 -2.44 -21.02
CA ARG A 496 -38.35 -2.17 -20.08
C ARG A 496 -38.55 -0.67 -19.82
N SER A 497 -37.47 0.05 -19.52
CA SER A 497 -37.50 1.49 -19.26
C SER A 497 -37.96 2.29 -20.48
N ALA A 498 -37.62 1.86 -21.70
CA ALA A 498 -38.11 2.49 -22.93
C ALA A 498 -39.63 2.35 -23.09
N ALA A 499 -40.21 1.22 -22.66
CA ALA A 499 -41.65 1.02 -22.65
C ALA A 499 -42.35 1.91 -21.59
N GLU A 500 -41.78 2.00 -20.39
CA GLU A 500 -42.31 2.78 -19.26
C GLU A 500 -42.16 4.30 -19.46
N ALA A 501 -41.08 4.77 -20.09
CA ALA A 501 -40.83 6.20 -20.37
C ALA A 501 -41.87 6.85 -21.30
N SER A 502 -42.66 6.05 -22.03
CA SER A 502 -43.78 6.54 -22.83
C SER A 502 -44.98 7.00 -21.98
N HIS A 503 -45.05 6.58 -20.72
CA HIS A 503 -46.15 6.87 -19.80
C HIS A 503 -45.70 7.85 -18.71
N ASN A 504 -45.85 9.15 -19.00
CA ASN A 504 -46.01 10.23 -18.03
C ASN A 504 -44.76 10.61 -17.18
N ARG A 505 -43.89 11.49 -17.70
CA ARG A 505 -42.87 12.18 -16.89
C ARG A 505 -43.49 13.31 -16.07
N GLN A 506 -44.13 12.98 -14.95
CA GLN A 506 -44.49 13.99 -13.94
C GLN A 506 -43.24 14.54 -13.27
N ARG A 507 -43.26 15.83 -12.90
CA ARG A 507 -42.15 16.47 -12.20
C ARG A 507 -41.97 15.82 -10.82
N PRO A 508 -40.77 15.36 -10.44
CA PRO A 508 -40.53 14.72 -9.15
C PRO A 508 -40.81 15.69 -7.99
N ARG A 509 -41.32 15.16 -6.88
CA ARG A 509 -41.56 15.91 -5.63
C ARG A 509 -40.26 16.46 -5.05
N ALA A 510 -39.23 15.64 -5.06
CA ALA A 510 -37.88 16.02 -4.66
C ALA A 510 -36.84 15.26 -5.49
N GLN A 511 -35.69 15.91 -5.69
CA GLN A 511 -34.49 15.31 -6.28
C GLN A 511 -33.41 15.29 -5.21
N ALA A 512 -32.72 14.16 -5.04
CA ALA A 512 -31.71 14.01 -4.01
C ALA A 512 -30.39 13.48 -4.57
N ALA A 513 -29.32 14.25 -4.46
CA ALA A 513 -27.97 13.83 -4.80
C ALA A 513 -27.27 13.29 -3.55
N PHE A 514 -26.97 12.00 -3.56
CA PHE A 514 -26.25 11.30 -2.50
C PHE A 514 -24.79 11.09 -2.89
N CYS A 515 -23.94 10.91 -1.88
CA CYS A 515 -22.62 10.33 -2.11
C CYS A 515 -22.74 9.01 -2.90
N ILE A 516 -21.84 8.76 -3.85
CA ILE A 516 -21.74 7.54 -4.68
C ILE A 516 -21.24 6.32 -3.88
N ASP A 517 -21.29 6.42 -2.56
CA ASP A 517 -20.95 5.33 -1.66
C ASP A 517 -21.96 4.19 -1.84
N ALA A 518 -21.47 2.95 -1.95
CA ALA A 518 -22.32 1.77 -2.14
C ALA A 518 -23.37 1.62 -1.02
N ARG A 519 -23.07 2.09 0.20
CA ARG A 519 -23.99 2.08 1.35
C ARG A 519 -25.15 3.07 1.19
N SER A 520 -25.01 4.08 0.33
CA SER A 520 -26.12 4.99 -0.01
C SER A 520 -27.10 4.37 -1.02
N LYS A 521 -26.69 3.31 -1.75
CA LYS A 521 -27.52 2.70 -2.81
C LYS A 521 -28.83 2.09 -2.29
N PRO A 522 -28.87 1.29 -1.19
CA PRO A 522 -30.12 0.77 -0.66
C PRO A 522 -31.12 1.88 -0.28
N PHE A 523 -30.64 2.95 0.37
CA PHE A 523 -31.47 4.10 0.76
C PHE A 523 -32.07 4.79 -0.47
N ARG A 524 -31.24 5.05 -1.49
CA ARG A 524 -31.66 5.63 -2.77
C ARG A 524 -32.74 4.81 -3.47
N ARG A 525 -32.52 3.49 -3.60
CA ARG A 525 -33.49 2.58 -4.24
C ARG A 525 -34.81 2.53 -3.46
N HIS A 526 -34.76 2.55 -2.13
CA HIS A 526 -35.97 2.57 -1.31
C HIS A 526 -36.74 3.89 -1.44
N LEU A 527 -36.04 5.03 -1.54
CA LEU A 527 -36.66 6.34 -1.76
C LEU A 527 -37.35 6.43 -3.12
N GLU A 528 -36.71 5.97 -4.19
CA GLU A 528 -37.31 5.89 -5.53
C GLU A 528 -38.51 4.94 -5.57
N ALA A 529 -38.45 3.83 -4.83
CA ALA A 529 -39.58 2.89 -4.73
C ALA A 529 -40.82 3.51 -4.05
N GLN A 530 -40.70 4.65 -3.34
CA GLN A 530 -41.85 5.39 -2.80
C GLN A 530 -42.60 6.23 -3.87
N GLY A 531 -42.13 6.26 -5.13
CA GLY A 531 -42.81 6.93 -6.24
C GLY A 531 -42.04 8.13 -6.79
N GLU A 532 -42.63 9.33 -6.74
CA GLU A 532 -42.19 10.55 -7.43
C GLU A 532 -40.88 11.19 -6.89
N TYR A 533 -39.85 10.39 -6.62
CA TYR A 533 -38.54 10.83 -6.13
C TYR A 533 -37.44 10.38 -7.09
N ASP A 534 -36.55 11.31 -7.44
CA ASP A 534 -35.39 11.02 -8.27
C ASP A 534 -34.12 11.08 -7.41
N THR A 535 -33.22 10.10 -7.55
CA THR A 535 -31.93 10.13 -6.84
C THR A 535 -30.72 10.00 -7.74
N ILE A 536 -29.68 10.79 -7.42
CA ILE A 536 -28.42 10.84 -8.16
C ILE A 536 -27.30 10.37 -7.22
N GLY A 537 -26.34 9.61 -7.75
CA GLY A 537 -25.11 9.26 -7.05
C GLY A 537 -23.99 10.15 -7.54
N PHE A 538 -23.29 10.81 -6.64
CA PHE A 538 -22.22 11.76 -6.97
C PHE A 538 -21.07 11.68 -5.98
N ALA A 539 -19.87 12.14 -6.36
CA ALA A 539 -18.75 12.22 -5.43
C ALA A 539 -19.12 13.07 -4.20
N GLY A 540 -18.90 12.56 -2.99
CA GLY A 540 -19.45 13.15 -1.75
C GLY A 540 -18.89 14.55 -1.38
N PHE A 541 -17.86 15.03 -2.07
CA PHE A 541 -17.38 16.41 -1.94
C PHE A 541 -18.18 17.40 -2.82
N PHE A 542 -19.11 16.91 -3.66
CA PHE A 542 -20.04 17.69 -4.49
C PHE A 542 -19.39 18.76 -5.39
N GLY A 543 -18.14 18.56 -5.80
CA GLY A 543 -17.41 19.56 -6.60
C GLY A 543 -16.87 20.74 -5.79
N THR A 544 -17.12 20.79 -4.48
CA THR A 544 -16.62 21.84 -3.58
C THR A 544 -15.40 21.33 -2.83
N ALA A 545 -14.20 21.46 -3.41
CA ALA A 545 -12.96 21.09 -2.74
C ALA A 545 -12.61 22.16 -1.69
N ILE A 546 -12.81 21.83 -0.41
CA ILE A 546 -12.69 22.77 0.70
C ILE A 546 -11.77 22.25 1.80
N ASP A 547 -11.10 23.19 2.45
CA ASP A 547 -10.42 23.02 3.73
C ASP A 547 -11.39 23.47 4.82
N TYR A 548 -11.80 22.56 5.70
CA TYR A 548 -12.91 22.75 6.62
C TYR A 548 -12.46 22.73 8.08
N ARG A 549 -12.73 23.82 8.79
CA ARG A 549 -12.54 23.91 10.24
C ARG A 549 -13.86 23.81 10.96
N LYS A 550 -14.01 22.79 11.80
CA LYS A 550 -15.19 22.62 12.66
C LYS A 550 -15.20 23.68 13.77
N LEU A 551 -16.38 24.04 14.26
CA LEU A 551 -16.52 25.00 15.37
C LEU A 551 -15.72 24.55 16.60
N ASN A 552 -14.90 25.46 17.13
CA ASN A 552 -14.06 25.29 18.31
C ASN A 552 -13.09 24.09 18.24
N ARG A 553 -12.62 23.77 17.04
CA ARG A 553 -11.53 22.82 16.81
C ARG A 553 -10.37 23.54 16.12
N GLU A 554 -9.17 23.11 16.44
CA GLU A 554 -7.93 23.64 15.86
C GLU A 554 -7.54 22.90 14.58
N GLU A 555 -8.00 21.65 14.44
CA GLU A 555 -7.73 20.81 13.28
C GLU A 555 -8.57 21.17 12.05
N ASP A 556 -7.87 21.28 10.92
CA ASP A 556 -8.42 21.48 9.59
C ASP A 556 -8.65 20.12 8.90
N LEU A 557 -9.83 19.95 8.30
CA LEU A 557 -10.19 18.77 7.53
C LEU A 557 -10.17 19.10 6.04
N LEU A 558 -9.29 18.45 5.29
CA LEU A 558 -9.28 18.53 3.83
C LEU A 558 -10.45 17.70 3.28
N LEU A 559 -11.54 18.35 2.88
CA LEU A 559 -12.75 17.69 2.39
C LEU A 559 -12.77 17.64 0.86
N CYS A 560 -11.79 16.96 0.30
CA CYS A 560 -11.63 16.74 -1.13
C CYS A 560 -10.87 15.44 -1.42
N PRO A 561 -10.89 14.94 -2.67
CA PRO A 561 -9.99 13.85 -3.06
C PRO A 561 -8.53 14.25 -2.82
N VAL A 562 -7.71 13.30 -2.38
CA VAL A 562 -6.30 13.54 -2.02
C VAL A 562 -5.47 14.16 -3.16
N LEU A 563 -5.85 13.89 -4.42
CA LEU A 563 -5.19 14.45 -5.60
C LEU A 563 -5.56 15.91 -5.89
N ILE A 564 -6.54 16.47 -5.18
CA ILE A 564 -7.04 17.83 -5.35
C ILE A 564 -6.62 18.65 -4.13
N LYS A 565 -5.80 19.68 -4.35
CA LYS A 565 -5.55 20.70 -3.32
C LYS A 565 -6.84 21.52 -3.12
N PRO A 566 -7.33 21.67 -1.88
CA PRO A 566 -8.52 22.49 -1.64
C PRO A 566 -8.22 23.94 -2.00
N LYS A 567 -9.15 24.56 -2.74
CA LYS A 567 -9.01 25.95 -3.15
C LYS A 567 -9.59 26.94 -2.15
N TYR A 568 -10.43 26.46 -1.23
CA TYR A 568 -11.22 27.33 -0.36
C TYR A 568 -11.18 26.86 1.09
N MET A 569 -10.85 27.77 2.00
CA MET A 569 -10.95 27.52 3.45
C MET A 569 -12.31 27.99 3.98
N VAL A 570 -12.89 27.17 4.85
CA VAL A 570 -14.26 27.34 5.35
C VAL A 570 -14.32 26.97 6.84
N LYS A 571 -14.64 27.95 7.68
CA LYS A 571 -14.79 27.76 9.13
C LYS A 571 -16.26 27.73 9.52
N GLU A 572 -16.66 26.73 10.30
CA GLU A 572 -18.01 26.63 10.84
C GLU A 572 -18.20 27.60 12.01
N GLU A 573 -19.33 28.32 11.99
CA GLU A 573 -19.67 29.35 12.98
C GLU A 573 -21.06 29.06 13.58
N PRO A 574 -21.34 29.50 14.82
CA PRO A 574 -22.70 29.47 15.35
C PRO A 574 -23.61 30.33 14.45
N ARG A 575 -24.86 29.89 14.25
CA ARG A 575 -25.82 30.65 13.43
C ARG A 575 -26.12 32.01 14.08
N TRP A 576 -26.27 32.00 15.41
CA TRP A 576 -26.60 33.14 16.25
C TRP A 576 -25.49 33.29 17.30
N VAL A 577 -24.63 34.30 17.16
CA VAL A 577 -23.44 34.45 18.03
C VAL A 577 -23.81 34.87 19.45
N GLU A 578 -24.88 35.66 19.60
CA GLU A 578 -25.34 36.24 20.86
C GLU A 578 -26.27 35.32 21.66
N ASP A 579 -26.48 34.09 21.20
CA ASP A 579 -27.38 33.14 21.86
C ASP A 579 -26.77 32.61 23.17
N PRO A 580 -27.48 32.68 24.31
CA PRO A 580 -27.03 32.09 25.58
C PRO A 580 -26.64 30.61 25.48
N GLU A 581 -27.28 29.84 24.59
CA GLU A 581 -26.93 28.43 24.38
C GLU A 581 -25.54 28.26 23.77
N VAL A 582 -25.10 29.21 22.94
CA VAL A 582 -23.74 29.20 22.36
C VAL A 582 -22.69 29.45 23.43
N GLN A 583 -22.93 30.37 24.36
CA GLN A 583 -22.02 30.61 25.49
C GLN A 583 -21.91 29.36 26.38
N ARG A 584 -23.03 28.68 26.64
CA ARG A 584 -23.04 27.41 27.38
C ARG A 584 -22.24 26.32 26.65
N TYR A 585 -22.41 26.19 25.33
CA TYR A 585 -21.63 25.27 24.51
C TYR A 585 -20.12 25.56 24.59
N LEU A 586 -19.70 26.82 24.41
CA LEU A 586 -18.29 27.22 24.43
C LEU A 586 -17.63 26.93 25.78
N LEU A 587 -18.33 27.21 26.89
CA LEU A 587 -17.87 26.88 28.24
C LEU A 587 -17.72 25.37 28.43
N GLY A 588 -18.73 24.58 28.04
CA GLY A 588 -18.70 23.13 28.14
C GLY A 588 -17.61 22.47 27.29
N ASP A 589 -17.39 22.95 26.06
CA ASP A 589 -16.33 22.43 25.20
C ASP A 589 -14.94 22.80 25.74
N ARG A 590 -14.73 24.02 26.27
CA ARG A 590 -13.48 24.38 26.97
C ARG A 590 -13.19 23.48 28.16
N TRP A 591 -14.18 23.21 29.00
CA TRP A 591 -14.04 22.26 30.12
C TRP A 591 -13.68 20.85 29.64
N THR A 592 -14.31 20.39 28.56
CA THR A 592 -14.03 19.08 27.98
C THR A 592 -12.60 19.01 27.43
N GLN A 593 -12.15 20.04 26.71
CA GLN A 593 -10.79 20.14 26.20
C GLN A 593 -9.76 20.17 27.33
N PHE A 594 -10.02 20.94 28.39
CA PHE A 594 -9.17 21.00 29.58
C PHE A 594 -9.01 19.64 30.26
N VAL A 595 -10.11 18.94 30.54
CA VAL A 595 -10.07 17.60 31.15
C VAL A 595 -9.31 16.61 30.26
N ARG A 596 -9.53 16.67 28.95
CA ARG A 596 -8.82 15.83 27.99
C ARG A 596 -7.32 16.13 27.97
N HIS A 597 -6.93 17.40 27.97
CA HIS A 597 -5.54 17.82 28.00
C HIS A 597 -4.84 17.36 29.28
N LEU A 598 -5.46 17.57 30.45
CA LEU A 598 -4.94 17.07 31.72
C LEU A 598 -4.75 15.55 31.72
N PHE A 599 -5.74 14.80 31.20
CA PHE A 599 -5.64 13.36 31.10
C PHE A 599 -4.47 12.92 30.20
N HIS A 600 -4.28 13.57 29.05
CA HIS A 600 -3.16 13.26 28.16
C HIS A 600 -1.79 13.59 28.79
N GLN A 601 -1.65 14.74 29.45
CA GLN A 601 -0.41 15.09 30.16
C GLN A 601 -0.11 14.16 31.33
N ALA A 602 -1.13 13.76 32.09
CA ALA A 602 -0.95 12.85 33.22
C ALA A 602 -0.55 11.45 32.76
N LYS A 603 -0.99 11.02 31.57
CA LYS A 603 -0.60 9.74 30.97
C LYS A 603 0.84 9.73 30.45
N SER A 604 1.32 10.84 29.86
CA SER A 604 2.62 10.88 29.18
C SER A 604 3.82 10.97 30.12
N ASN A 605 3.60 11.35 31.39
CA ASN A 605 4.65 11.35 32.41
C ASN A 605 4.64 10.02 33.21
N PRO A 606 5.78 9.28 33.28
CA PRO A 606 5.88 8.00 33.97
C PRO A 606 5.36 8.01 35.40
N ALA A 607 5.63 9.08 36.17
CA ALA A 607 5.21 9.16 37.58
C ALA A 607 3.70 9.41 37.74
N SER A 608 3.11 10.30 36.93
CA SER A 608 1.67 10.59 36.99
C SER A 608 0.82 9.52 36.33
N SER A 609 1.39 8.70 35.44
CA SER A 609 0.66 7.61 34.78
C SER A 609 0.10 6.60 35.79
N TYR A 610 0.88 6.24 36.83
CA TYR A 610 0.42 5.38 37.93
C TYR A 610 -0.78 5.96 38.67
N LEU A 611 -0.71 7.25 39.04
CA LEU A 611 -1.80 7.95 39.71
C LEU A 611 -3.07 8.06 38.83
N THR A 612 -2.88 8.22 37.52
CA THR A 612 -3.97 8.34 36.56
C THR A 612 -4.82 7.06 36.52
N PHE A 613 -4.19 5.88 36.62
CA PHE A 613 -4.91 4.61 36.68
C PHE A 613 -5.78 4.51 37.93
N ASP A 614 -5.26 4.90 39.09
CA ASP A 614 -6.02 4.85 40.36
C ASP A 614 -7.18 5.86 40.40
N LEU A 615 -6.97 7.06 39.87
CA LEU A 615 -7.97 8.13 39.84
C LEU A 615 -9.11 7.87 38.85
N PHE A 616 -8.79 7.41 37.64
CA PHE A 616 -9.77 7.28 36.56
C PHE A 616 -10.21 5.83 36.29
N GLY A 617 -9.48 4.83 36.80
CA GLY A 617 -9.75 3.42 36.54
C GLY A 617 -11.15 2.97 36.96
N LEU A 618 -11.62 3.41 38.13
CA LEU A 618 -12.98 3.10 38.59
C LEU A 618 -14.07 3.75 37.72
N VAL A 619 -13.85 4.99 37.28
CA VAL A 619 -14.77 5.70 36.37
C VAL A 619 -14.83 5.00 35.01
N PHE A 620 -13.67 4.63 34.44
CA PHE A 620 -13.61 3.87 33.19
C PHE A 620 -14.21 2.47 33.33
N GLY A 621 -13.98 1.78 34.46
CA GLY A 621 -14.53 0.46 34.74
C GLY A 621 -16.07 0.48 34.81
N LEU A 622 -16.65 1.46 35.52
CA LEU A 622 -18.11 1.65 35.56
C LEU A 622 -18.68 2.03 34.19
N ALA A 623 -17.98 2.89 33.43
CA ALA A 623 -18.38 3.24 32.07
C ALA A 623 -18.36 2.03 31.14
N MET A 624 -17.33 1.17 31.23
CA MET A 624 -17.22 -0.10 30.49
C MET A 624 -18.35 -1.07 30.84
N LEU A 625 -18.63 -1.27 32.12
CA LEU A 625 -19.73 -2.12 32.60
C LEU A 625 -21.08 -1.61 32.09
N GLY A 626 -21.34 -0.30 32.20
CA GLY A 626 -22.56 0.32 31.68
C GLY A 626 -22.70 0.16 30.17
N LYS A 627 -21.63 0.43 29.42
CA LYS A 627 -21.59 0.29 27.96
C LYS A 627 -21.77 -1.16 27.49
N THR A 628 -21.34 -2.14 28.27
CA THR A 628 -21.39 -3.57 27.88
C THR A 628 -22.67 -4.26 28.32
N LEU A 629 -23.12 -4.03 29.56
CA LEU A 629 -24.26 -4.74 30.16
C LEU A 629 -25.58 -3.96 30.03
N PHE A 630 -25.52 -2.63 29.90
CA PHE A 630 -26.69 -1.75 29.93
C PHE A 630 -26.67 -0.70 28.81
N VAL A 631 -26.44 -1.15 27.56
CA VAL A 631 -26.24 -0.30 26.38
C VAL A 631 -27.27 0.85 26.26
N LYS A 632 -28.57 0.54 26.26
CA LYS A 632 -29.62 1.56 26.06
C LYS A 632 -29.70 2.58 27.20
N PRO A 633 -29.79 2.17 28.49
CA PRO A 633 -29.74 3.11 29.61
C PRO A 633 -28.46 3.95 29.64
N TYR A 634 -27.31 3.32 29.39
CA TYR A 634 -26.02 3.99 29.35
C TYR A 634 -26.00 5.08 28.27
N GLU A 635 -26.47 4.78 27.06
CA GLU A 635 -26.55 5.76 25.97
C GLU A 635 -27.51 6.91 26.28
N LEU A 636 -28.63 6.66 26.94
CA LEU A 636 -29.55 7.72 27.38
C LEU A 636 -28.88 8.66 28.39
N VAL A 637 -28.25 8.11 29.42
CA VAL A 637 -27.54 8.89 30.46
C VAL A 637 -26.36 9.66 29.85
N ARG A 638 -25.54 9.00 29.03
CA ARG A 638 -24.41 9.61 28.32
C ARG A 638 -24.87 10.75 27.42
N THR A 639 -25.97 10.55 26.69
CA THR A 639 -26.53 11.57 25.80
C THR A 639 -27.07 12.74 26.61
N ALA A 640 -27.78 12.51 27.72
CA ALA A 640 -28.27 13.56 28.60
C ALA A 640 -27.13 14.38 29.21
N LEU A 641 -26.09 13.73 29.74
CA LEU A 641 -24.88 14.39 30.26
C LEU A 641 -24.18 15.22 29.18
N ARG A 642 -24.04 14.67 27.97
CA ARG A 642 -23.44 15.39 26.83
C ARG A 642 -24.27 16.61 26.44
N HIS A 643 -25.59 16.51 26.37
CA HIS A 643 -26.46 17.65 26.06
C HIS A 643 -26.44 18.71 27.17
N TRP A 644 -26.26 18.30 28.43
CA TRP A 644 -26.16 19.21 29.57
C TRP A 644 -24.84 19.99 29.59
N LEU A 645 -23.70 19.34 29.29
CA LEU A 645 -22.39 19.99 29.16
C LEU A 645 -22.26 20.78 27.84
N THR A 646 -22.56 20.14 26.72
CA THR A 646 -22.37 20.67 25.36
C THR A 646 -23.70 20.54 24.58
N PRO A 647 -24.63 21.51 24.72
CA PRO A 647 -25.89 21.47 24.00
C PRO A 647 -25.65 21.57 22.47
N PRO A 648 -26.45 20.89 21.64
CA PRO A 648 -26.32 20.96 20.19
C PRO A 648 -26.76 22.34 19.69
N ILE A 649 -25.84 23.12 19.14
CA ILE A 649 -26.12 24.45 18.62
C ILE A 649 -26.28 24.44 17.10
N PRO A 650 -27.24 25.21 16.54
CA PRO A 650 -27.37 25.36 15.10
C PRO A 650 -26.18 26.16 14.56
N THR A 651 -25.42 25.57 13.65
CA THR A 651 -24.28 26.22 13.00
C THR A 651 -24.60 26.67 11.58
N LYS A 652 -23.81 27.60 11.08
CA LYS A 652 -23.79 28.02 9.67
C LYS A 652 -22.36 27.90 9.14
N ILE A 653 -22.29 27.73 7.83
CA ILE A 653 -21.03 27.81 7.11
C ILE A 653 -21.06 29.11 6.28
N PRO A 654 -20.37 30.17 6.72
CA PRO A 654 -20.29 31.43 5.99
C PRO A 654 -19.57 31.25 4.66
N VAL A 655 -20.14 31.84 3.61
CA VAL A 655 -19.66 31.72 2.23
C VAL A 655 -19.30 33.09 1.63
N GLU A 656 -19.17 34.13 2.45
CA GLU A 656 -18.94 35.53 2.04
C GLU A 656 -17.58 36.05 2.51
N LYS A 657 -16.85 36.77 1.65
CA LYS A 657 -15.46 37.22 1.86
C LYS A 657 -15.32 38.08 3.13
N PHE A 658 -14.25 37.87 3.90
CA PHE A 658 -13.86 38.79 4.98
C PHE A 658 -13.24 40.08 4.40
N PRO A 659 -13.39 41.25 5.04
CA PRO A 659 -12.61 42.44 4.73
C PRO A 659 -11.11 42.17 4.90
N GLU A 660 -10.27 42.74 4.03
CA GLU A 660 -8.82 42.50 3.99
C GLU A 660 -8.11 42.79 5.33
N GLN A 661 -8.59 43.79 6.08
CA GLN A 661 -8.04 44.19 7.37
C GLN A 661 -8.28 43.18 8.50
N GLU A 662 -9.36 42.38 8.43
CA GLU A 662 -9.64 41.36 9.46
C GLU A 662 -8.83 40.07 9.25
N ARG A 663 -8.31 39.86 8.02
CA ARG A 663 -7.47 38.71 7.63
C ARG A 663 -6.11 38.77 8.33
N GLU A 664 -5.40 39.87 8.14
CA GLU A 664 -4.07 40.09 8.72
C GLU A 664 -4.16 40.06 10.24
N ALA A 665 -5.15 40.75 10.82
CA ALA A 665 -5.39 40.73 12.26
C ALA A 665 -5.59 39.32 12.86
N TYR A 666 -6.22 38.39 12.13
CA TYR A 666 -6.42 37.00 12.58
C TYR A 666 -5.13 36.18 12.54
N ILE A 667 -4.38 36.26 11.43
CA ILE A 667 -3.10 35.55 11.27
C ILE A 667 -2.11 36.06 12.33
N ASP A 668 -1.95 37.38 12.42
CA ASP A 668 -1.10 38.04 13.40
C ASP A 668 -1.52 37.66 14.83
N GLY A 669 -2.83 37.52 15.08
CA GLY A 669 -3.36 37.07 16.38
C GLY A 669 -2.92 35.65 16.77
N ASN A 670 -2.97 34.70 15.84
CA ASN A 670 -2.55 33.32 16.11
C ASN A 670 -1.01 33.23 16.27
N GLU A 671 -0.25 33.95 15.46
CA GLU A 671 1.21 34.02 15.58
C GLU A 671 1.63 34.57 16.94
N ARG A 672 0.99 35.66 17.40
CA ARG A 672 1.24 36.22 18.73
C ARG A 672 0.89 35.25 19.85
N ALA A 673 -0.18 34.46 19.71
CA ALA A 673 -0.54 33.43 20.69
C ALA A 673 0.52 32.32 20.77
N CYS A 674 1.03 31.87 19.63
CA CYS A 674 2.12 30.90 19.55
C CYS A 674 3.41 31.44 20.19
N ILE A 675 3.78 32.70 19.90
CA ILE A 675 4.94 33.35 20.49
C ILE A 675 4.80 33.48 22.01
N ALA A 676 3.61 33.84 22.49
CA ALA A 676 3.35 33.93 23.92
C ALA A 676 3.57 32.58 24.61
N GLU A 677 3.06 31.50 24.02
CA GLU A 677 3.23 30.14 24.55
C GLU A 677 4.72 29.73 24.61
N VAL A 678 5.49 30.00 23.56
CA VAL A 678 6.93 29.66 23.51
C VAL A 678 7.74 30.49 24.51
N LEU A 679 7.47 31.80 24.61
CA LEU A 679 8.14 32.67 25.57
C LEU A 679 7.82 32.27 27.01
N GLU A 680 6.57 31.93 27.31
CA GLU A 680 6.17 31.43 28.64
C GLU A 680 6.81 30.09 29.02
N GLN A 681 7.16 29.25 28.03
CA GLN A 681 7.85 27.98 28.26
C GLN A 681 9.37 28.15 28.47
N ARG A 682 9.98 29.16 27.84
CA ARG A 682 11.45 29.36 27.85
C ARG A 682 11.94 30.35 28.90
N ILE A 683 11.10 31.28 29.32
CA ILE A 683 11.44 32.29 30.33
C ILE A 683 11.05 31.78 31.71
N ASP A 684 12.00 31.78 32.64
CA ASP A 684 11.77 31.32 34.00
C ASP A 684 10.70 32.21 34.69
N ARG A 685 9.73 31.59 35.39
CA ARG A 685 8.51 32.27 35.89
C ARG A 685 8.79 33.43 36.87
N GLY A 686 10.02 33.56 37.37
CA GLY A 686 10.47 34.67 38.22
C GLY A 686 10.80 35.96 37.47
N HIS A 687 10.98 35.93 36.14
CA HIS A 687 11.35 37.10 35.33
C HIS A 687 10.15 37.77 34.63
N ILE A 688 9.00 37.09 34.52
CA ILE A 688 7.77 37.64 33.92
C ILE A 688 6.87 38.18 35.02
N VAL A 689 7.01 39.47 35.35
CA VAL A 689 6.06 40.18 36.22
C VAL A 689 4.93 40.72 35.35
N GLY A 690 3.94 39.88 35.02
CA GLY A 690 2.70 40.28 34.33
C GLY A 690 2.46 39.62 32.97
N THR A 691 1.27 39.83 32.39
CA THR A 691 0.93 39.32 31.04
C THR A 691 1.85 39.95 29.99
N LEU A 692 2.44 39.14 29.10
CA LEU A 692 3.26 39.63 27.99
C LEU A 692 2.49 40.70 27.20
N SER A 693 3.08 41.88 27.03
CA SER A 693 2.42 42.97 26.31
C SER A 693 2.32 42.65 24.82
N GLN A 694 1.29 43.16 24.15
CA GLN A 694 1.16 42.96 22.69
C GLN A 694 2.34 43.53 21.90
N GLU A 695 2.98 44.59 22.41
CA GLU A 695 4.18 45.20 21.81
C GLU A 695 5.37 44.22 21.82
N VAL A 696 5.58 43.52 22.94
CA VAL A 696 6.64 42.50 23.07
C VAL A 696 6.39 41.34 22.10
N LEU A 697 5.16 40.84 22.04
CA LEU A 697 4.80 39.75 21.12
C LEU A 697 4.96 40.14 19.66
N GLU A 698 4.64 41.39 19.30
CA GLU A 698 4.78 41.89 17.94
C GLU A 698 6.25 42.09 17.54
N GLU A 699 7.10 42.55 18.45
CA GLU A 699 8.55 42.66 18.19
C GLU A 699 9.17 41.28 17.91
N PHE A 700 8.84 40.25 18.70
CA PHE A 700 9.30 38.88 18.46
C PHE A 700 8.74 38.29 17.16
N ARG A 701 7.48 38.59 16.82
CA ARG A 701 6.85 38.17 15.56
C ARG A 701 7.61 38.73 14.36
N LEU A 702 7.83 40.04 14.35
CA LEU A 702 8.57 40.72 13.28
C LEU A 702 10.02 40.25 13.20
N ALA A 703 10.65 39.90 14.32
CA ALA A 703 11.99 39.32 14.34
C ALA A 703 12.00 37.90 13.72
N ALA A 704 11.03 37.05 14.09
CA ALA A 704 10.90 35.70 13.54
C ALA A 704 10.61 35.69 12.03
N LEU A 705 9.84 36.66 11.54
CA LEU A 705 9.51 36.81 10.11
C LEU A 705 10.66 37.34 9.23
N ARG A 706 11.73 37.92 9.80
CA ARG A 706 12.90 38.35 9.00
C ARG A 706 13.76 37.14 8.63
N GLU A 707 14.27 37.10 7.39
CA GLU A 707 15.28 36.13 6.99
C GLU A 707 16.60 36.38 7.76
N PRO A 708 17.30 35.33 8.21
CA PRO A 708 18.63 35.50 8.79
C PRO A 708 19.58 36.07 7.74
N GLU A 709 20.27 37.17 8.05
CA GLU A 709 21.28 37.72 7.14
C GLU A 709 22.39 36.69 6.93
N ASP A 710 22.68 36.35 5.66
CA ASP A 710 23.75 35.44 5.27
C ASP A 710 25.10 35.92 5.84
N GLY A 711 25.56 35.24 6.89
CA GLY A 711 26.90 35.41 7.44
C GLY A 711 26.94 35.92 8.87
N GLY A 712 26.74 35.02 9.85
CA GLY A 712 27.44 34.99 11.15
C GLY A 712 27.41 36.23 12.07
N HIS A 713 26.73 37.31 11.71
CA HIS A 713 26.60 38.50 12.53
C HIS A 713 25.27 38.44 13.27
N ALA A 714 25.36 38.40 14.60
CA ALA A 714 24.23 38.37 15.50
C ALA A 714 23.19 39.43 15.09
N THR A 715 21.97 38.98 14.80
CA THR A 715 20.79 39.84 14.71
C THR A 715 20.80 40.77 15.91
N ARG A 716 20.75 42.08 15.66
CA ARG A 716 20.69 43.11 16.70
C ARG A 716 19.55 42.74 17.67
N GLN A 717 19.90 42.56 18.94
CA GLN A 717 18.98 42.15 20.00
C GLN A 717 17.70 42.99 19.94
N THR A 718 16.52 42.36 19.99
CA THR A 718 15.27 43.13 20.03
C THR A 718 15.14 43.89 21.35
N THR A 719 14.53 45.07 21.31
CA THR A 719 14.20 45.84 22.52
C THR A 719 13.28 45.05 23.46
N ALA A 720 12.42 44.19 22.93
CA ALA A 720 11.62 43.22 23.68
C ALA A 720 12.46 42.20 24.45
N SER A 721 13.52 41.67 23.82
CA SER A 721 14.48 40.75 24.46
C SER A 721 15.24 41.44 25.60
N GLU A 722 15.67 42.69 25.43
CA GLU A 722 16.28 43.50 26.50
C GLU A 722 15.31 43.74 27.67
N ARG A 723 14.04 44.03 27.39
CA ARG A 723 12.98 44.22 28.41
C ARG A 723 12.67 42.95 29.20
N LEU A 724 12.78 41.78 28.55
CA LEU A 724 12.59 40.47 29.19
C LEU A 724 13.86 39.94 29.87
N GLY A 725 14.99 40.64 29.73
CA GLY A 725 16.28 40.24 30.31
C GLY A 725 16.91 39.02 29.64
N LEU A 726 16.58 38.76 28.38
CA LEU A 726 17.16 37.66 27.60
C LEU A 726 18.56 38.04 27.10
N SER A 727 19.47 37.07 26.98
CA SER A 727 20.73 37.27 26.25
C SER A 727 20.50 37.16 24.74
N VAL A 728 21.45 37.69 23.95
CA VAL A 728 21.45 37.57 22.48
C VAL A 728 21.37 36.10 22.04
N GLU A 729 22.05 35.20 22.77
CA GLU A 729 22.05 33.76 22.51
C GLU A 729 20.69 33.12 22.82
N GLN A 730 20.03 33.53 23.92
CA GLN A 730 18.70 33.05 24.29
C GLN A 730 17.64 33.51 23.30
N GLU A 731 17.70 34.77 22.86
CA GLU A 731 16.80 35.28 21.82
C GLU A 731 16.98 34.53 20.51
N HIS A 732 18.24 34.30 20.09
CA HIS A 732 18.52 33.54 18.87
C HIS A 732 17.92 32.13 18.96
N ALA A 733 18.09 31.44 20.09
CA ALA A 733 17.52 30.11 20.30
C ALA A 733 15.98 30.11 20.23
N VAL A 734 15.32 31.10 20.83
CA VAL A 734 13.86 31.25 20.77
C VAL A 734 13.38 31.54 19.35
N LEU A 735 14.08 32.40 18.60
CA LEU A 735 13.74 32.71 17.20
C LEU A 735 13.95 31.52 16.27
N GLU A 736 15.03 30.75 16.43
CA GLU A 736 15.26 29.48 15.73
C GLU A 736 14.14 28.48 16.03
N GLU A 737 13.76 28.34 17.31
CA GLU A 737 12.66 27.48 17.72
C GLU A 737 11.33 27.91 17.08
N LEU A 738 10.99 29.19 17.14
CA LEU A 738 9.79 29.73 16.49
C LEU A 738 9.78 29.46 14.97
N ARG A 739 10.92 29.63 14.29
CA ARG A 739 11.04 29.44 12.84
C ARG A 739 11.00 27.98 12.42
N TYR A 740 11.76 27.10 13.08
CA TYR A 740 11.96 25.72 12.65
C TYR A 740 11.02 24.73 13.32
N GLN A 741 10.70 24.93 14.61
CA GLN A 741 9.82 24.03 15.36
C GLN A 741 8.35 24.44 15.19
N TYR A 742 8.06 25.73 15.29
CA TYR A 742 6.68 26.24 15.17
C TYR A 742 6.32 26.72 13.76
N GLY A 743 7.31 26.87 12.87
CA GLY A 743 7.08 27.24 11.49
C GLY A 743 6.66 28.70 11.33
N LEU A 744 7.13 29.61 12.18
CA LEU A 744 6.80 31.05 12.16
C LEU A 744 7.91 31.81 11.44
N ASN A 745 7.80 31.94 10.12
CA ASN A 745 8.79 32.61 9.25
C ASN A 745 8.09 33.34 8.09
N ALA A 746 8.83 34.16 7.32
CA ALA A 746 8.27 34.96 6.23
C ALA A 746 7.50 34.12 5.20
N HIS A 747 8.07 32.97 4.83
CA HIS A 747 7.46 32.06 3.86
C HIS A 747 6.14 31.48 4.36
N SER A 748 6.10 30.96 5.59
CA SER A 748 4.87 30.38 6.17
C SER A 748 3.79 31.43 6.46
N HIS A 749 4.19 32.66 6.81
CA HIS A 749 3.29 33.80 6.95
C HIS A 749 2.66 34.18 5.60
N GLN A 750 3.46 34.27 4.55
CA GLN A 750 2.96 34.56 3.20
C GLN A 750 2.08 33.43 2.66
N VAL A 751 2.46 32.16 2.87
CA VAL A 751 1.61 30.99 2.58
C VAL A 751 0.30 31.06 3.35
N SER A 752 0.33 31.50 4.62
CA SER A 752 -0.88 31.70 5.41
C SER A 752 -1.75 32.81 4.82
N LEU A 753 -1.18 33.97 4.48
CA LEU A 753 -1.92 35.05 3.82
C LEU A 753 -2.53 34.63 2.49
N GLU A 754 -1.81 33.89 1.66
CA GLU A 754 -2.30 33.33 0.39
C GLU A 754 -3.41 32.29 0.62
N ARG A 755 -3.24 31.38 1.59
CA ARG A 755 -4.24 30.40 2.00
C ARG A 755 -5.50 31.07 2.56
N PHE A 756 -5.36 32.20 3.25
CA PHE A 756 -6.47 33.03 3.71
C PHE A 756 -7.07 33.89 2.60
N ALA A 757 -6.30 34.36 1.61
CA ALA A 757 -6.82 35.05 0.43
C ALA A 757 -7.68 34.10 -0.43
N ALA A 758 -7.36 32.81 -0.40
CA ALA A 758 -8.16 31.73 -0.97
C ALA A 758 -9.46 31.43 -0.17
N SER A 759 -9.70 32.10 0.96
CA SER A 759 -10.90 31.88 1.78
C SER A 759 -12.13 32.62 1.21
N ARG A 760 -13.11 31.80 0.80
CA ARG A 760 -14.49 32.13 0.40
C ARG A 760 -14.67 32.70 -1.02
N PHE A 761 -15.85 32.38 -1.57
CA PHE A 761 -16.19 32.52 -2.98
C PHE A 761 -16.70 33.93 -3.33
N SER A 762 -16.22 34.53 -4.41
CA SER A 762 -16.89 35.65 -5.09
C SER A 762 -18.24 35.21 -5.68
N PRO A 763 -19.17 36.12 -5.99
CA PRO A 763 -20.44 35.75 -6.62
C PRO A 763 -20.27 34.94 -7.93
N ALA A 764 -19.26 35.28 -8.73
CA ALA A 764 -18.94 34.57 -9.97
C ALA A 764 -18.38 33.16 -9.69
N GLU A 765 -17.46 33.02 -8.72
CA GLU A 765 -16.94 31.71 -8.32
C GLU A 765 -18.01 30.81 -7.72
N LYS A 766 -18.96 31.36 -6.93
CA LYS A 766 -20.11 30.60 -6.43
C LYS A 766 -20.94 30.05 -7.58
N ALA A 767 -21.24 30.89 -8.58
CA ALA A 767 -21.99 30.48 -9.75
C ALA A 767 -21.24 29.38 -10.53
N ALA A 768 -19.95 29.57 -10.81
CA ALA A 768 -19.13 28.59 -11.52
C ALA A 768 -19.04 27.24 -10.79
N VAL A 769 -18.88 27.25 -9.46
CA VAL A 769 -18.82 26.02 -8.66
C VAL A 769 -20.15 25.29 -8.65
N VAL A 770 -21.27 26.01 -8.48
CA VAL A 770 -22.61 25.40 -8.51
C VAL A 770 -22.94 24.91 -9.92
N GLU A 771 -22.62 25.69 -10.95
CA GLU A 771 -22.81 25.32 -12.35
C GLU A 771 -22.08 24.01 -12.67
N ASN A 772 -20.77 23.96 -12.36
CA ASN A 772 -19.95 22.78 -12.61
C ASN A 772 -20.53 21.56 -11.86
N ALA A 773 -20.87 21.70 -10.58
CA ALA A 773 -21.48 20.62 -9.81
C ALA A 773 -22.78 20.10 -10.47
N LEU A 774 -23.69 21.01 -10.87
CA LEU A 774 -24.95 20.65 -11.51
C LEU A 774 -24.76 20.00 -12.89
N ARG A 775 -23.82 20.50 -13.71
CA ARG A 775 -23.50 19.93 -15.02
C ARG A 775 -22.92 18.52 -14.90
N VAL A 776 -21.96 18.29 -14.01
CA VAL A 776 -21.37 16.95 -13.81
C VAL A 776 -22.40 15.98 -13.21
N MET A 777 -23.33 16.45 -12.37
CA MET A 777 -24.48 15.66 -11.92
C MET A 777 -25.51 15.38 -13.02
N SER A 778 -25.36 15.96 -14.22
CA SER A 778 -26.36 15.98 -15.29
C SER A 778 -27.71 16.58 -14.86
N LEU A 779 -27.72 17.38 -13.79
CA LEU A 779 -28.89 18.05 -13.24
C LEU A 779 -28.95 19.49 -13.76
N THR A 780 -29.21 19.64 -15.05
CA THR A 780 -29.25 20.95 -15.74
C THR A 780 -30.66 21.36 -16.16
N LYS A 781 -31.62 20.43 -16.14
CA LYS A 781 -33.03 20.64 -16.51
C LYS A 781 -33.91 19.73 -15.66
N GLY A 782 -35.22 19.98 -15.66
CA GLY A 782 -36.19 19.10 -15.00
C GLY A 782 -36.11 19.12 -13.46
N PHE A 783 -35.67 20.24 -12.89
CA PHE A 783 -35.51 20.38 -11.43
C PHE A 783 -36.81 20.12 -10.67
N ALA A 784 -36.75 19.34 -9.59
CA ALA A 784 -37.78 19.30 -8.55
C ALA A 784 -37.91 20.68 -7.86
N ARG A 785 -38.97 20.87 -7.07
CA ARG A 785 -39.09 22.07 -6.21
C ARG A 785 -38.07 22.06 -5.07
N LEU A 786 -37.71 20.87 -4.61
CA LEU A 786 -36.75 20.62 -3.56
C LEU A 786 -35.60 19.77 -4.11
N VAL A 787 -34.37 20.30 -4.01
CA VAL A 787 -33.14 19.56 -4.31
C VAL A 787 -32.39 19.34 -3.00
N LEU A 788 -32.08 18.08 -2.70
CA LEU A 788 -31.36 17.66 -1.50
C LEU A 788 -29.94 17.25 -1.86
N LEU A 789 -28.97 17.69 -1.05
CA LEU A 789 -27.58 17.25 -1.11
C LEU A 789 -27.27 16.44 0.14
N CYS A 790 -26.91 15.17 -0.02
CA CYS A 790 -26.77 14.20 1.05
C CYS A 790 -25.33 13.68 1.13
N GLY A 791 -24.49 14.40 1.87
CA GLY A 791 -23.18 13.89 2.29
C GLY A 791 -23.34 12.84 3.40
N HIS A 792 -22.47 11.84 3.42
CA HIS A 792 -22.49 10.80 4.45
C HIS A 792 -21.31 10.96 5.43
N ALA A 793 -21.46 10.37 6.60
CA ALA A 793 -20.42 10.22 7.62
C ALA A 793 -20.64 8.90 8.35
N SER A 794 -19.62 8.45 9.08
CA SER A 794 -19.73 7.32 9.99
C SER A 794 -19.46 7.77 11.42
N THR A 795 -19.95 7.00 12.38
CA THR A 795 -19.60 7.12 13.79
C THR A 795 -19.18 5.73 14.26
N THR A 796 -17.94 5.59 14.69
CA THR A 796 -17.39 4.33 15.17
C THR A 796 -16.72 4.54 16.52
N GLU A 797 -16.86 3.59 17.44
CA GLU A 797 -16.16 3.64 18.73
C GLU A 797 -15.00 2.63 18.71
N ASN A 798 -13.81 3.08 19.11
CA ASN A 798 -12.59 2.27 19.20
C ASN A 798 -12.23 1.51 17.91
N ASN A 799 -12.39 2.14 16.75
CA ASN A 799 -12.08 1.54 15.46
C ASN A 799 -10.90 2.28 14.79
N PRO A 800 -9.72 1.65 14.66
CA PRO A 800 -8.58 2.26 13.98
C PRO A 800 -8.84 2.51 12.48
N TYR A 801 -9.88 1.88 11.91
CA TYR A 801 -10.31 2.05 10.52
C TYR A 801 -11.50 3.02 10.36
N ALA A 802 -11.76 3.89 11.34
CA ALA A 802 -12.89 4.83 11.32
C ALA A 802 -12.99 5.63 10.01
N SER A 803 -11.86 6.10 9.49
CA SER A 803 -11.75 6.85 8.23
C SER A 803 -12.19 6.05 6.98
N ALA A 804 -12.05 4.73 6.98
CA ALA A 804 -12.53 3.87 5.89
C ALA A 804 -14.07 3.85 5.78
N TYR A 805 -14.77 4.20 6.84
CA TYR A 805 -16.23 4.31 6.85
C TYR A 805 -16.74 5.72 6.51
N HIS A 806 -15.86 6.71 6.46
CA HIS A 806 -16.19 8.05 5.99
C HIS A 806 -16.13 8.15 4.46
N CYS A 807 -16.35 9.35 3.91
CA CYS A 807 -16.41 9.52 2.47
C CYS A 807 -15.01 9.54 1.85
N GLY A 808 -14.68 8.52 1.05
CA GLY A 808 -13.40 8.48 0.32
C GLY A 808 -13.20 9.69 -0.62
N ALA A 809 -14.28 10.21 -1.22
CA ALA A 809 -14.20 11.42 -2.05
C ALA A 809 -13.97 12.71 -1.26
N CYS A 810 -14.12 12.69 0.07
CA CYS A 810 -13.78 13.78 0.98
C CYS A 810 -12.49 13.47 1.76
N GLY A 811 -11.60 12.64 1.18
CA GLY A 811 -10.35 12.26 1.84
C GLY A 811 -10.55 11.45 3.11
N GLY A 812 -11.60 10.63 3.21
CA GLY A 812 -11.89 9.85 4.42
C GLY A 812 -12.50 10.67 5.56
N ASN A 813 -13.12 11.80 5.25
CA ASN A 813 -13.81 12.67 6.20
C ASN A 813 -15.34 12.72 5.96
N PRO A 814 -16.14 13.25 6.92
CA PRO A 814 -17.57 13.52 6.71
C PRO A 814 -17.85 14.42 5.51
N GLY A 815 -18.73 14.01 4.58
CA GLY A 815 -19.10 14.82 3.40
C GLY A 815 -20.22 15.84 3.64
N GLY A 816 -20.78 15.88 4.85
CA GLY A 816 -21.86 16.81 5.22
C GLY A 816 -21.51 18.30 5.03
N PRO A 817 -20.31 18.78 5.40
CA PRO A 817 -19.93 20.17 5.21
C PRO A 817 -19.89 20.59 3.73
N ASN A 818 -19.40 19.75 2.80
CA ASN A 818 -19.43 20.04 1.36
C ASN A 818 -20.85 20.23 0.84
N ALA A 819 -21.76 19.33 1.22
CA ALA A 819 -23.17 19.43 0.88
C ALA A 819 -23.78 20.76 1.39
N ARG A 820 -23.45 21.16 2.62
CA ARG A 820 -23.89 22.43 3.21
C ARG A 820 -23.32 23.65 2.48
N VAL A 821 -22.04 23.63 2.09
CA VAL A 821 -21.40 24.72 1.33
C VAL A 821 -22.04 24.87 -0.04
N LEU A 822 -22.22 23.78 -0.79
CA LEU A 822 -22.86 23.83 -2.10
C LEU A 822 -24.32 24.29 -2.00
N ALA A 823 -25.07 23.78 -1.03
CA ALA A 823 -26.45 24.22 -0.78
C ALA A 823 -26.51 25.71 -0.39
N ALA A 824 -25.59 26.19 0.43
CA ALA A 824 -25.53 27.59 0.83
C ALA A 824 -25.23 28.52 -0.36
N MET A 825 -24.38 28.10 -1.30
CA MET A 825 -24.13 28.83 -2.55
C MET A 825 -25.34 28.82 -3.48
N ALA A 826 -25.90 27.64 -3.75
CA ALA A 826 -27.01 27.45 -4.68
C ALA A 826 -28.31 28.15 -4.23
N ASN A 827 -28.46 28.43 -2.93
CA ASN A 827 -29.60 29.17 -2.39
C ASN A 827 -29.47 30.69 -2.47
N LYS A 828 -28.32 31.24 -2.92
CA LYS A 828 -28.15 32.69 -3.08
C LYS A 828 -28.90 33.19 -4.32
N PRO A 829 -29.73 34.24 -4.22
CA PRO A 829 -30.51 34.76 -5.36
C PRO A 829 -29.65 35.14 -6.57
N LYS A 830 -28.52 35.83 -6.35
CA LYS A 830 -27.57 36.22 -7.42
C LYS A 830 -27.00 35.02 -8.17
N VAL A 831 -26.67 33.94 -7.45
CA VAL A 831 -26.16 32.69 -8.04
C VAL A 831 -27.24 32.03 -8.90
N ARG A 832 -28.48 31.95 -8.40
CA ARG A 832 -29.61 31.41 -9.18
C ARG A 832 -29.93 32.21 -10.43
N GLN A 833 -29.77 33.53 -10.38
CA GLN A 833 -29.96 34.39 -11.54
C GLN A 833 -28.88 34.13 -12.60
N GLU A 834 -27.62 34.00 -12.19
CA GLU A 834 -26.50 33.69 -13.08
C GLU A 834 -26.66 32.32 -13.74
N LEU A 835 -27.02 31.29 -12.97
CA LEU A 835 -27.28 29.94 -13.50
C LEU A 835 -28.38 29.92 -14.56
N ARG A 836 -29.45 30.71 -14.36
CA ARG A 836 -30.52 30.86 -15.35
C ARG A 836 -30.02 31.48 -16.66
N ASN A 837 -29.14 32.47 -16.58
CA ASN A 837 -28.53 33.09 -17.76
C ASN A 837 -27.67 32.08 -18.54
N GLN A 838 -27.10 31.08 -17.85
CA GLN A 838 -26.30 29.99 -18.41
C GLN A 838 -27.14 28.77 -18.86
N GLY A 839 -28.47 28.88 -18.81
CA GLY A 839 -29.42 27.86 -19.28
C GLY A 839 -29.70 26.72 -18.29
N ILE A 840 -29.47 26.94 -16.99
CA ILE A 840 -29.73 25.98 -15.89
C ILE A 840 -30.95 26.42 -15.05
#